data_AF-A0A445CNL7-F1
#
_entry.id   AF-A0A445CNL7-F1
#
_cell.length_a   1.000
_cell.length_b   1.000
_cell.length_c   1.000
_cell.angle_alpha   90.00
_cell.angle_beta   90.00
_cell.angle_gamma   90.00
#
_symmetry.space_group_name_H-M   'P 1'
#
loop_
_entity.id
_entity.type
_entity.pdbx_description
1 polymer ?
#
loop_
_entity_poly.entity_id
_entity_poly.type
_entity_poly.pdbx_seq_one_letter_code
_entity_poly.pdbx_strand_id
1 'polypeptide(L)'
;MKVFKFSKTVVGRGGRKVKGESMATAAVEEQELDPSLPACVNLISAILAMEPSDLVISHARACGGGSITESVQKFIWDHCLSTPGDFYAPYLKIFLKKLISEVEFDHGYVLDYLYELYAQYMTSFKDDSFGKRDTRVCKRISYIFPDGCSELQSKQHSRALVFTLQCSLNMLEGDTGCSIWPSSLFLSELILSHPKLFSNKSCFEIGSGVGLVGLCLAHVKASKVILSDGDLSTLANMKFNLELNHLNIETDMPQGSEDPSMVKCMHLPWESTSESQLQDIVPDVVLGADVIYDPVCLPHLVRVLAILLNRTKSDSCKPENGDACDESVGRCKVVYNGVADGKSKEAPVAYIAYVIRNIETFDYFLSLAKQANLNIMDLSDSLKPLNLLRYMQSFNQSHQQNHGSIRCEIDMNLDSILSIRSEMVGSEIVEVIHSWSAPRSLSTSTMYSFAQRDDIEVLDEPLYANFLRVTGLDRPYRKELLSKMESDGNKVVNDIIFGPGRKKYRYCKHIAKQRVQGLTNDLMKKGKHFILIRNPLDILPSFGKVVAPSFFELGLAELVCIYNELRELGQSPPVIDAADLQQNPEATLRGLCDDLEIPFQPTMLSWEAGPKSIDGLWAPWWYESIHKSTGFNQAKRYPQTFPFSLYDLLEQSLPLYNMLRRHVKKKQSSLLSPPLPLPDLPVPTNEKILVWVGDEIVPRDSAKVSVFDSVVQGGDSVWEGLRVYNGKIFKLEGHLDRMFDSAKALAFENVPTRDEIKDAIFKTLIRNGMFDNSHIRLSLTRGKKVTSGMSPAFNLYGCTLIVLAEWKPPVYDNTRGIVLVTASTRRNSPNSLDSKIHHNNLLNNILAKIEGNNAKVDDAIMLDKDGYVSETNATNIFIVKKGRVSTPHADYCLPGITRATIMDLVVKEDLILEERRISLSEVHTADEMWTSGTMGELSPVVKVDGRRIGDGEIGPVTKRLQDAYKNLTQQSDDIF
;
A
#
# COMPACT_ATOMS: atom_id res chain seq x y z
N MET A 1 -21.81 21.54 28.52
CA MET A 1 -20.43 21.43 29.01
C MET A 1 -20.39 21.31 30.53
N LYS A 2 -20.56 20.10 31.05
CA LYS A 2 -19.61 19.57 32.06
C LYS A 2 -18.48 18.87 31.25
N VAL A 3 -17.42 18.40 31.90
CA VAL A 3 -16.49 17.33 31.46
C VAL A 3 -15.81 16.84 32.74
N PHE A 4 -15.56 15.53 32.94
CA PHE A 4 -14.62 15.05 33.99
C PHE A 4 -13.99 13.67 33.68
N LYS A 5 -13.22 13.14 34.64
CA LYS A 5 -12.10 12.19 34.46
C LYS A 5 -12.37 10.82 35.11
N PHE A 6 -11.78 9.73 34.60
CA PHE A 6 -12.02 8.34 35.05
C PHE A 6 -10.82 7.64 35.71
N SER A 7 -11.11 6.57 36.47
CA SER A 7 -10.15 5.63 37.07
C SER A 7 -10.57 4.17 36.85
N LYS A 8 -9.62 3.25 36.57
CA LYS A 8 -9.87 1.83 36.25
C LYS A 8 -10.07 0.93 37.48
N THR A 9 -10.81 -0.16 37.30
CA THR A 9 -10.62 -1.44 38.05
C THR A 9 -10.86 -2.62 37.09
N VAL A 10 -10.53 -3.85 37.48
CA VAL A 10 -10.24 -5.02 36.60
C VAL A 10 -10.96 -6.28 37.11
N VAL A 11 -10.87 -7.41 36.37
CA VAL A 11 -11.22 -8.83 36.68
C VAL A 11 -12.53 -9.29 35.98
N GLY A 12 -12.64 -10.49 35.39
CA GLY A 12 -11.72 -11.65 35.43
C GLY A 12 -11.91 -12.71 34.33
N ARG A 13 -11.30 -13.90 34.52
CA ARG A 13 -11.18 -14.99 33.53
C ARG A 13 -12.31 -16.03 33.62
N GLY A 14 -12.60 -16.69 32.49
CA GLY A 14 -13.28 -17.99 32.40
C GLY A 14 -13.00 -18.66 31.05
N GLY A 15 -12.97 -20.00 30.99
CA GLY A 15 -12.69 -20.73 29.74
C GLY A 15 -13.14 -22.19 29.78
N ARG A 16 -13.32 -22.83 28.62
CA ARG A 16 -13.74 -24.24 28.47
C ARG A 16 -13.15 -24.89 27.21
N LYS A 17 -13.12 -26.23 27.20
CA LYS A 17 -12.69 -27.09 26.08
C LYS A 17 -13.91 -27.76 25.40
N VAL A 18 -13.85 -27.93 24.09
CA VAL A 18 -14.54 -28.98 23.30
C VAL A 18 -13.53 -29.39 22.21
N LYS A 19 -12.99 -30.62 22.24
CA LYS A 19 -13.27 -31.71 21.28
C LYS A 19 -13.48 -31.28 19.82
N GLY A 20 -12.79 -31.94 18.89
CA GLY A 20 -13.01 -31.83 17.45
C GLY A 20 -13.43 -33.17 16.85
N GLU A 21 -13.98 -33.10 15.64
CA GLU A 21 -14.38 -34.24 14.81
C GLU A 21 -13.85 -34.03 13.38
N SER A 22 -13.69 -35.10 12.61
CA SER A 22 -13.18 -35.06 11.24
C SER A 22 -14.29 -34.82 10.22
N MET A 23 -14.09 -33.95 9.24
CA MET A 23 -14.92 -33.86 8.04
C MET A 23 -14.13 -34.24 6.79
N ALA A 24 -14.80 -34.95 5.88
CA ALA A 24 -14.30 -35.26 4.55
C ALA A 24 -14.47 -34.05 3.61
N THR A 25 -13.65 -33.99 2.56
CA THR A 25 -13.69 -32.93 1.55
C THR A 25 -14.93 -33.06 0.66
N ALA A 26 -15.93 -32.20 0.89
CA ALA A 26 -16.92 -31.87 -0.13
C ALA A 26 -16.38 -30.75 -1.04
N ALA A 27 -16.79 -30.74 -2.31
CA ALA A 27 -16.58 -29.57 -3.16
C ALA A 27 -17.49 -28.44 -2.69
N VAL A 28 -16.98 -27.21 -2.66
CA VAL A 28 -17.74 -26.01 -2.28
C VAL A 28 -18.30 -25.38 -3.54
N GLU A 29 -19.62 -25.32 -3.65
CA GLU A 29 -20.30 -24.47 -4.63
C GLU A 29 -20.15 -23.00 -4.20
N GLU A 30 -19.85 -22.10 -5.14
CA GLU A 30 -19.66 -20.68 -4.81
C GLU A 30 -21.00 -20.02 -4.46
N GLN A 31 -21.23 -19.80 -3.16
CA GLN A 31 -22.38 -19.02 -2.70
C GLN A 31 -22.19 -17.53 -3.03
N GLU A 32 -23.19 -16.95 -3.71
CA GLU A 32 -23.26 -15.50 -3.88
C GLU A 32 -23.50 -14.81 -2.53
N LEU A 33 -22.88 -13.64 -2.35
CA LEU A 33 -22.93 -12.89 -1.10
C LEU A 33 -24.26 -12.12 -0.99
N ASP A 34 -25.12 -12.53 -0.06
CA ASP A 34 -26.40 -11.88 0.23
C ASP A 34 -26.19 -10.40 0.63
N PRO A 35 -26.68 -9.42 -0.15
CA PRO A 35 -26.47 -7.99 0.12
C PRO A 35 -27.15 -7.48 1.39
N SER A 36 -28.06 -8.26 2.00
CA SER A 36 -28.67 -7.94 3.30
C SER A 36 -27.76 -8.27 4.50
N LEU A 37 -26.67 -9.02 4.28
CA LEU A 37 -25.74 -9.40 5.35
C LEU A 37 -25.05 -8.17 5.96
N PRO A 38 -25.00 -8.04 7.31
CA PRO A 38 -24.46 -6.85 7.97
C PRO A 38 -23.06 -6.41 7.54
N ALA A 39 -22.16 -7.34 7.20
CA ALA A 39 -20.81 -7.02 6.73
C ALA A 39 -20.81 -6.41 5.32
N CYS A 40 -21.69 -6.88 4.45
CA CYS A 40 -21.75 -6.50 3.04
C CYS A 40 -22.61 -5.24 2.83
N VAL A 41 -23.65 -5.01 3.67
CA VAL A 41 -24.30 -3.70 3.82
C VAL A 41 -23.29 -2.62 4.28
N ASN A 42 -22.41 -2.96 5.22
CA ASN A 42 -21.35 -2.04 5.67
C ASN A 42 -20.35 -1.73 4.55
N LEU A 43 -19.95 -2.73 3.77
CA LEU A 43 -19.03 -2.58 2.62
C LEU A 43 -19.62 -1.64 1.56
N ILE A 44 -20.85 -1.87 1.11
CA ILE A 44 -21.55 -0.99 0.16
C ILE A 44 -21.61 0.45 0.72
N SER A 45 -22.00 0.59 1.99
CA SER A 45 -22.10 1.90 2.63
C SER A 45 -20.75 2.62 2.73
N ALA A 46 -19.66 1.91 3.02
CA ALA A 46 -18.31 2.48 3.10
C ALA A 46 -17.80 2.96 1.74
N ILE A 47 -18.05 2.18 0.67
CA ILE A 47 -17.70 2.57 -0.70
C ILE A 47 -18.49 3.82 -1.12
N LEU A 48 -19.81 3.85 -0.87
CA LEU A 48 -20.69 4.95 -1.27
C LEU A 48 -20.52 6.22 -0.42
N ALA A 49 -20.07 6.11 0.82
CA ALA A 49 -19.67 7.26 1.65
C ALA A 49 -18.27 7.80 1.27
N MET A 50 -17.52 7.10 0.41
CA MET A 50 -16.11 7.35 0.11
C MET A 50 -15.26 7.40 1.38
N GLU A 51 -15.29 6.33 2.18
CA GLU A 51 -14.34 6.10 3.28
C GLU A 51 -12.90 5.89 2.74
N PRO A 52 -11.85 6.21 3.52
CA PRO A 52 -10.47 5.90 3.18
C PRO A 52 -10.28 4.44 2.74
N SER A 53 -9.54 4.21 1.64
CA SER A 53 -9.50 2.91 0.96
C SER A 53 -9.05 1.75 1.85
N ASP A 54 -8.15 1.96 2.80
CA ASP A 54 -7.75 0.91 3.76
C ASP A 54 -8.90 0.43 4.67
N LEU A 55 -9.83 1.33 5.02
CA LEU A 55 -11.03 1.01 5.80
C LEU A 55 -12.07 0.28 4.95
N VAL A 56 -12.21 0.68 3.67
CA VAL A 56 -13.05 -0.05 2.69
C VAL A 56 -12.51 -1.47 2.47
N ILE A 57 -11.19 -1.64 2.37
CA ILE A 57 -10.52 -2.94 2.26
C ILE A 57 -10.70 -3.79 3.52
N SER A 58 -10.71 -3.18 4.71
CA SER A 58 -11.10 -3.86 5.95
C SER A 58 -12.54 -4.38 5.89
N HIS A 59 -13.48 -3.59 5.36
CA HIS A 59 -14.86 -4.03 5.12
C HIS A 59 -14.99 -5.11 4.03
N ALA A 60 -14.15 -5.07 2.99
CA ALA A 60 -14.11 -6.11 1.94
C ALA A 60 -13.68 -7.45 2.53
N ARG A 61 -12.57 -7.47 3.29
CA ARG A 61 -12.12 -8.64 4.06
C ARG A 61 -13.21 -9.14 5.02
N ALA A 62 -13.95 -8.25 5.67
CA ALA A 62 -15.01 -8.62 6.61
C ALA A 62 -16.24 -9.28 5.92
N CYS A 63 -16.60 -8.85 4.71
CA CYS A 63 -17.65 -9.49 3.90
C CYS A 63 -17.15 -10.87 3.35
N GLY A 64 -15.85 -11.02 3.08
CA GLY A 64 -15.21 -12.27 2.64
C GLY A 64 -14.69 -13.21 3.74
N GLY A 65 -15.02 -12.96 5.01
CA GLY A 65 -14.62 -13.83 6.13
C GLY A 65 -13.13 -13.78 6.53
N GLY A 66 -12.35 -12.83 6.00
CA GLY A 66 -10.95 -12.57 6.35
C GLY A 66 -10.07 -12.15 5.18
N SER A 67 -10.44 -12.51 3.96
CA SER A 67 -9.74 -12.18 2.71
C SER A 67 -10.69 -11.56 1.68
N ILE A 68 -10.15 -11.07 0.56
CA ILE A 68 -10.94 -10.55 -0.56
C ILE A 68 -11.01 -11.65 -1.64
N THR A 69 -12.05 -12.48 -1.55
CA THR A 69 -12.33 -13.57 -2.51
C THR A 69 -12.80 -13.04 -3.85
N GLU A 70 -12.83 -13.90 -4.87
CA GLU A 70 -13.46 -13.60 -6.17
C GLU A 70 -14.95 -13.24 -6.00
N SER A 71 -15.67 -13.91 -5.09
CA SER A 71 -17.05 -13.54 -4.73
C SER A 71 -17.17 -12.14 -4.11
N VAL A 72 -16.22 -11.68 -3.29
CA VAL A 72 -16.20 -10.29 -2.80
C VAL A 72 -15.87 -9.29 -3.91
N GLN A 73 -14.93 -9.61 -4.80
CA GLN A 73 -14.62 -8.76 -5.96
C GLN A 73 -15.84 -8.60 -6.86
N LYS A 74 -16.54 -9.70 -7.18
CA LYS A 74 -17.80 -9.70 -7.92
C LYS A 74 -18.88 -8.90 -7.18
N PHE A 75 -19.04 -9.09 -5.87
CA PHE A 75 -20.03 -8.34 -5.08
C PHE A 75 -19.77 -6.83 -5.09
N ILE A 76 -18.52 -6.39 -4.95
CA ILE A 76 -18.10 -4.98 -5.07
C ILE A 76 -18.39 -4.46 -6.49
N TRP A 77 -18.11 -5.25 -7.52
CA TRP A 77 -18.44 -4.89 -8.89
C TRP A 77 -19.95 -4.70 -9.07
N ASP A 78 -20.74 -5.74 -8.85
CA ASP A 78 -22.18 -5.78 -9.10
C ASP A 78 -22.95 -4.68 -8.35
N HIS A 79 -22.58 -4.40 -7.09
CA HIS A 79 -23.32 -3.46 -6.23
C HIS A 79 -22.73 -2.05 -6.17
N CYS A 80 -21.48 -1.83 -6.59
CA CYS A 80 -20.82 -0.51 -6.46
C CYS A 80 -20.13 0.02 -7.73
N LEU A 81 -19.66 -0.82 -8.66
CA LEU A 81 -18.83 -0.36 -9.80
C LEU A 81 -19.48 -0.59 -11.18
N SER A 82 -20.33 -1.60 -11.31
CA SER A 82 -21.01 -2.00 -12.55
C SER A 82 -21.96 -0.93 -13.09
N THR A 83 -22.61 -0.20 -12.18
CA THR A 83 -23.55 0.87 -12.50
C THR A 83 -22.79 2.19 -12.62
N PRO A 84 -22.91 2.95 -13.72
CA PRO A 84 -22.25 4.23 -13.89
C PRO A 84 -22.86 5.31 -12.98
N GLY A 85 -22.42 5.36 -11.73
CA GLY A 85 -22.68 6.45 -10.78
C GLY A 85 -21.56 7.48 -10.76
N ASP A 86 -21.86 8.69 -10.25
CA ASP A 86 -20.94 9.82 -10.15
C ASP A 86 -19.84 9.65 -9.07
N PHE A 87 -19.07 8.56 -9.15
CA PHE A 87 -17.88 8.37 -8.34
C PHE A 87 -16.75 9.30 -8.80
N TYR A 88 -16.10 9.93 -7.83
CA TYR A 88 -14.92 10.74 -8.07
C TYR A 88 -13.76 9.88 -8.60
N ALA A 89 -13.35 10.10 -9.85
CA ALA A 89 -12.36 9.26 -10.53
C ALA A 89 -11.02 9.11 -9.77
N PRO A 90 -10.43 10.15 -9.14
CA PRO A 90 -9.24 9.99 -8.31
C PRO A 90 -9.44 9.10 -7.07
N TYR A 91 -10.64 9.05 -6.48
CA TYR A 91 -10.94 8.09 -5.40
C TYR A 91 -10.98 6.66 -5.93
N LEU A 92 -11.65 6.41 -7.06
CA LEU A 92 -11.66 5.07 -7.68
C LEU A 92 -10.28 4.63 -8.17
N LYS A 93 -9.44 5.53 -8.69
CA LYS A 93 -8.03 5.24 -9.03
C LYS A 93 -7.27 4.67 -7.83
N ILE A 94 -7.39 5.30 -6.66
CA ILE A 94 -6.73 4.88 -5.42
C ILE A 94 -7.35 3.59 -4.86
N PHE A 95 -8.68 3.51 -4.81
CA PHE A 95 -9.40 2.33 -4.32
C PHE A 95 -9.11 1.08 -5.18
N LEU A 96 -9.21 1.18 -6.51
CA LEU A 96 -8.93 0.06 -7.42
C LEU A 96 -7.47 -0.37 -7.35
N LYS A 97 -6.49 0.56 -7.33
CA LYS A 97 -5.08 0.21 -7.12
C LYS A 97 -4.91 -0.58 -5.81
N LYS A 98 -5.50 -0.10 -4.70
CA LYS A 98 -5.40 -0.78 -3.40
C LYS A 98 -6.09 -2.16 -3.43
N LEU A 99 -7.27 -2.28 -4.03
CA LEU A 99 -8.03 -3.53 -4.14
C LEU A 99 -7.26 -4.58 -4.96
N ILE A 100 -6.71 -4.18 -6.11
CA ILE A 100 -5.88 -5.04 -6.96
C ILE A 100 -4.64 -5.50 -6.19
N SER A 101 -3.85 -4.57 -5.65
CA SER A 101 -2.59 -4.91 -4.98
C SER A 101 -2.78 -5.69 -3.67
N GLU A 102 -3.91 -5.54 -2.97
CA GLU A 102 -4.24 -6.34 -1.79
C GLU A 102 -4.57 -7.79 -2.16
N VAL A 103 -5.31 -8.01 -3.26
CA VAL A 103 -5.59 -9.36 -3.78
C VAL A 103 -4.33 -10.00 -4.39
N GLU A 104 -3.48 -9.24 -5.09
CA GLU A 104 -2.14 -9.71 -5.53
C GLU A 104 -1.26 -10.11 -4.33
N PHE A 105 -1.29 -9.33 -3.25
CA PHE A 105 -0.53 -9.58 -2.02
C PHE A 105 -0.98 -10.87 -1.32
N ASP A 106 -2.29 -11.05 -1.12
CA ASP A 106 -2.89 -12.28 -0.58
C ASP A 106 -2.82 -13.49 -1.58
N HIS A 107 -2.16 -13.31 -2.73
CA HIS A 107 -1.98 -14.29 -3.82
C HIS A 107 -3.30 -14.82 -4.43
N GLY A 108 -4.37 -14.03 -4.34
CA GLY A 108 -5.66 -14.30 -4.95
C GLY A 108 -5.70 -13.97 -6.45
N TYR A 109 -6.71 -14.50 -7.14
CA TYR A 109 -6.99 -14.11 -8.52
C TYR A 109 -7.71 -12.75 -8.53
N VAL A 110 -7.05 -11.72 -9.07
CA VAL A 110 -7.69 -10.45 -9.41
C VAL A 110 -8.51 -10.65 -10.69
N LEU A 111 -9.81 -10.33 -10.61
CA LEU A 111 -10.75 -10.42 -11.72
C LEU A 111 -10.43 -9.38 -12.81
N ASP A 112 -10.41 -9.83 -14.06
CA ASP A 112 -9.80 -9.10 -15.19
C ASP A 112 -10.44 -7.72 -15.44
N TYR A 113 -11.75 -7.59 -15.23
CA TYR A 113 -12.49 -6.33 -15.35
C TYR A 113 -12.08 -5.27 -14.30
N LEU A 114 -11.48 -5.64 -13.17
CA LEU A 114 -10.93 -4.66 -12.22
C LEU A 114 -9.65 -4.02 -12.77
N TYR A 115 -8.80 -4.80 -13.46
CA TYR A 115 -7.65 -4.24 -14.19
C TYR A 115 -8.11 -3.35 -15.34
N GLU A 116 -9.17 -3.72 -16.07
CA GLU A 116 -9.75 -2.88 -17.12
C GLU A 116 -10.24 -1.55 -16.57
N LEU A 117 -11.07 -1.57 -15.53
CA LEU A 117 -11.62 -0.34 -14.94
C LEU A 117 -10.50 0.56 -14.41
N TYR A 118 -9.47 -0.03 -13.78
CA TYR A 118 -8.26 0.71 -13.37
C TYR A 118 -7.50 1.30 -14.58
N ALA A 119 -7.29 0.52 -15.64
CA ALA A 119 -6.63 0.96 -16.87
C ALA A 119 -7.41 2.08 -17.59
N GLN A 120 -8.74 1.99 -17.64
CA GLN A 120 -9.64 3.02 -18.17
C GLN A 120 -9.51 4.33 -17.38
N TYR A 121 -9.54 4.26 -16.04
CA TYR A 121 -9.34 5.46 -15.22
C TYR A 121 -7.93 6.05 -15.40
N MET A 122 -6.89 5.23 -15.47
CA MET A 122 -5.50 5.67 -15.67
C MET A 122 -5.20 6.23 -17.07
N THR A 123 -6.06 5.97 -18.07
CA THR A 123 -5.93 6.51 -19.45
C THR A 123 -6.94 7.62 -19.78
N SER A 124 -7.89 7.91 -18.89
CA SER A 124 -8.90 8.95 -19.10
C SER A 124 -8.33 10.37 -19.01
N PHE A 125 -8.19 11.03 -20.16
CA PHE A 125 -7.68 12.41 -20.33
C PHE A 125 -8.53 13.52 -19.67
N LYS A 126 -9.66 13.21 -19.01
CA LYS A 126 -10.59 14.25 -18.52
C LYS A 126 -10.05 15.07 -17.34
N ASP A 127 -9.28 14.47 -16.44
CA ASP A 127 -8.93 15.09 -15.15
C ASP A 127 -7.94 16.27 -15.26
N ASP A 128 -6.93 16.19 -16.16
CA ASP A 128 -5.85 17.19 -16.26
C ASP A 128 -6.28 18.56 -16.82
N SER A 129 -7.54 18.69 -17.26
CA SER A 129 -8.05 19.89 -17.96
C SER A 129 -8.95 20.80 -17.10
N PHE A 130 -9.38 20.36 -15.92
CA PHE A 130 -10.23 21.16 -15.04
C PHE A 130 -9.40 22.00 -14.05
N GLY A 131 -9.57 23.32 -14.12
CA GLY A 131 -8.88 24.27 -13.26
C GLY A 131 -9.25 24.13 -11.77
N LYS A 132 -8.33 24.56 -10.89
CA LYS A 132 -8.34 24.33 -9.42
C LYS A 132 -9.45 25.04 -8.62
N ARG A 133 -10.72 25.00 -9.04
CA ARG A 133 -11.88 25.48 -8.26
C ARG A 133 -13.08 24.54 -8.46
N ASP A 134 -13.84 24.36 -7.38
CA ASP A 134 -15.17 23.74 -7.34
C ASP A 134 -15.27 22.23 -7.66
N THR A 135 -14.26 21.42 -7.33
CA THR A 135 -14.36 19.95 -7.31
C THR A 135 -15.29 19.45 -6.19
N ARG A 136 -16.59 19.37 -6.48
CA ARG A 136 -17.62 18.76 -5.64
C ARG A 136 -17.81 17.26 -5.94
N VAL A 137 -18.17 16.47 -4.93
CA VAL A 137 -18.38 15.02 -5.01
C VAL A 137 -19.66 14.59 -4.30
N CYS A 138 -20.32 13.55 -4.79
CA CYS A 138 -21.53 13.00 -4.18
C CYS A 138 -21.19 11.82 -3.25
N LYS A 139 -21.37 11.99 -1.94
CA LYS A 139 -21.26 10.94 -0.92
C LYS A 139 -22.67 10.45 -0.52
N ARG A 140 -22.84 9.17 -0.21
CA ARG A 140 -24.09 8.63 0.37
C ARG A 140 -23.84 8.16 1.81
N ILE A 141 -24.59 8.69 2.76
CA ILE A 141 -24.47 8.42 4.19
C ILE A 141 -25.64 7.54 4.64
N SER A 142 -25.33 6.33 5.13
CA SER A 142 -26.29 5.25 5.37
C SER A 142 -26.47 4.96 6.86
N TYR A 143 -27.48 5.51 7.51
CA TYR A 143 -27.80 5.18 8.91
C TYR A 143 -28.44 3.79 8.98
N ILE A 144 -27.71 2.79 9.49
CA ILE A 144 -28.12 1.38 9.51
C ILE A 144 -28.76 1.05 10.86
N PHE A 145 -30.03 0.66 10.87
CA PHE A 145 -30.77 0.39 12.10
C PHE A 145 -30.59 -1.06 12.62
N PRO A 146 -30.51 -1.24 13.95
CA PRO A 146 -30.60 -2.56 14.59
C PRO A 146 -31.96 -3.25 14.36
N ASP A 147 -31.97 -4.56 14.53
CA ASP A 147 -33.19 -5.38 14.43
C ASP A 147 -34.19 -5.02 15.54
N GLY A 148 -35.48 -5.06 15.21
CA GLY A 148 -36.57 -4.71 16.13
C GLY A 148 -36.89 -3.22 16.28
N CYS A 149 -36.13 -2.31 15.67
CA CYS A 149 -36.38 -0.86 15.71
C CYS A 149 -37.50 -0.40 14.74
N SER A 150 -38.68 -1.01 14.81
CA SER A 150 -39.78 -0.80 13.86
C SER A 150 -40.49 0.57 13.95
N GLU A 151 -40.49 1.24 15.11
CA GLU A 151 -41.07 2.59 15.27
C GLU A 151 -40.39 3.68 14.42
N LEU A 152 -39.19 3.40 13.88
CA LEU A 152 -38.30 4.36 13.20
C LEU A 152 -38.15 4.14 11.69
N GLN A 153 -38.77 3.10 11.11
CA GLN A 153 -38.56 2.73 9.71
C GLN A 153 -39.60 3.38 8.78
N SER A 154 -39.16 4.13 7.78
CA SER A 154 -40.05 4.81 6.82
C SER A 154 -40.52 3.94 5.65
N LYS A 155 -39.87 2.80 5.39
CA LYS A 155 -40.26 1.80 4.37
C LYS A 155 -39.99 0.40 4.89
N GLN A 156 -40.92 -0.51 4.65
CA GLN A 156 -41.10 -1.78 5.37
C GLN A 156 -40.05 -2.88 5.08
N HIS A 157 -39.05 -2.62 4.23
CA HIS A 157 -38.06 -3.61 3.77
C HIS A 157 -36.59 -3.10 3.73
N SER A 158 -36.30 -1.82 4.03
CA SER A 158 -34.92 -1.33 4.09
C SER A 158 -34.43 -1.17 5.53
N ARG A 159 -33.26 -1.71 5.82
CA ARG A 159 -32.56 -1.55 7.11
C ARG A 159 -31.75 -0.26 7.23
N ALA A 160 -31.61 0.49 6.14
CA ALA A 160 -30.78 1.70 6.07
C ALA A 160 -31.59 2.91 5.58
N LEU A 161 -31.42 4.03 6.28
CA LEU A 161 -31.81 5.37 5.83
C LEU A 161 -30.60 6.00 5.16
N VAL A 162 -30.69 6.27 3.85
CA VAL A 162 -29.57 6.79 3.05
C VAL A 162 -29.86 8.23 2.63
N PHE A 163 -28.92 9.14 2.91
CA PHE A 163 -28.94 10.50 2.39
C PHE A 163 -27.78 10.71 1.41
N THR A 164 -28.04 11.31 0.25
CA THR A 164 -27.00 11.69 -0.72
C THR A 164 -26.63 13.15 -0.54
N LEU A 165 -25.33 13.46 -0.41
CA LEU A 165 -24.81 14.79 -0.15
C LEU A 165 -23.73 15.16 -1.17
N GLN A 166 -23.93 16.28 -1.86
CA GLN A 166 -22.85 16.97 -2.55
C GLN A 166 -21.97 17.68 -1.52
N CYS A 167 -20.67 17.39 -1.59
CA CYS A 167 -19.63 17.86 -0.68
C CYS A 167 -18.47 18.46 -1.48
N SER A 168 -17.79 19.48 -0.98
CA SER A 168 -16.51 19.93 -1.56
C SER A 168 -15.36 19.01 -1.14
N LEU A 169 -14.29 19.00 -1.95
CA LEU A 169 -12.98 18.45 -1.58
C LEU A 169 -11.97 19.52 -1.16
N ASN A 170 -12.30 20.81 -1.30
CA ASN A 170 -11.39 21.92 -1.04
C ASN A 170 -11.80 22.68 0.23
N MET A 171 -10.91 22.76 1.22
CA MET A 171 -11.15 23.46 2.48
C MET A 171 -10.64 24.92 2.45
N LEU A 172 -10.88 25.62 1.35
CA LEU A 172 -10.48 27.02 1.15
C LEU A 172 -11.60 27.98 1.59
N GLU A 173 -11.25 29.26 1.79
CA GLU A 173 -12.17 30.32 2.19
C GLU A 173 -13.42 30.35 1.28
N GLY A 174 -14.60 30.19 1.88
CA GLY A 174 -15.89 30.12 1.20
C GLY A 174 -16.46 28.71 0.96
N ASP A 175 -15.65 27.64 1.03
CA ASP A 175 -16.13 26.27 0.70
C ASP A 175 -16.05 25.28 1.87
N THR A 176 -15.47 25.70 3.00
CA THR A 176 -15.34 24.96 4.27
C THR A 176 -16.67 24.43 4.84
N GLY A 177 -17.79 25.14 4.62
CA GLY A 177 -19.13 24.72 5.04
C GLY A 177 -19.75 23.66 4.12
N CYS A 178 -19.24 23.49 2.90
CA CYS A 178 -19.66 22.47 1.95
C CYS A 178 -19.09 21.07 2.27
N SER A 179 -18.57 20.84 3.48
CA SER A 179 -17.97 19.56 3.91
C SER A 179 -18.78 18.89 5.02
N ILE A 180 -18.76 17.55 5.06
CA ILE A 180 -19.34 16.76 6.17
C ILE A 180 -18.38 16.82 7.36
N TRP A 181 -18.88 17.22 8.53
CA TRP A 181 -18.12 17.29 9.78
C TRP A 181 -18.49 16.14 10.74
N PRO A 182 -17.54 15.60 11.53
CA PRO A 182 -17.83 14.54 12.51
C PRO A 182 -18.93 14.93 13.49
N SER A 183 -18.96 16.19 13.93
CA SER A 183 -20.01 16.73 14.81
C SER A 183 -21.40 16.68 14.17
N SER A 184 -21.52 16.85 12.84
CA SER A 184 -22.81 16.72 12.14
C SER A 184 -23.28 15.26 12.01
N LEU A 185 -22.34 14.33 11.81
CA LEU A 185 -22.63 12.88 11.80
C LEU A 185 -23.13 12.44 13.19
N PHE A 186 -22.45 12.86 14.25
CA PHE A 186 -22.85 12.57 15.64
C PHE A 186 -24.22 13.17 16.00
N LEU A 187 -24.46 14.43 15.65
CA LEU A 187 -25.72 15.10 16.01
C LEU A 187 -26.91 14.50 15.23
N SER A 188 -26.73 14.20 13.95
CA SER A 188 -27.69 13.44 13.12
C SER A 188 -27.98 12.06 13.71
N GLU A 189 -26.97 11.35 14.18
CA GLU A 189 -27.14 10.04 14.80
C GLU A 189 -27.85 10.14 16.16
N LEU A 190 -27.55 11.15 16.97
CA LEU A 190 -28.25 11.43 18.23
C LEU A 190 -29.74 11.66 18.00
N ILE A 191 -30.10 12.40 16.95
CA ILE A 191 -31.48 12.68 16.52
C ILE A 191 -32.22 11.40 16.13
N LEU A 192 -31.62 10.59 15.26
CA LEU A 192 -32.20 9.31 14.83
C LEU A 192 -32.28 8.27 15.98
N SER A 193 -31.37 8.35 16.95
CA SER A 193 -31.36 7.50 18.16
C SER A 193 -32.40 7.93 19.20
N HIS A 194 -32.72 9.23 19.28
CA HIS A 194 -33.60 9.81 20.29
C HIS A 194 -34.69 10.69 19.65
N PRO A 195 -35.51 10.18 18.71
CA PRO A 195 -36.48 10.98 17.95
C PRO A 195 -37.40 11.78 18.87
N LYS A 196 -37.82 11.19 20.00
CA LYS A 196 -38.73 11.77 21.00
C LYS A 196 -38.20 13.05 21.67
N LEU A 197 -36.92 13.42 21.51
CA LEU A 197 -36.37 14.73 21.94
C LEU A 197 -36.63 15.85 20.92
N PHE A 198 -36.86 15.51 19.64
CA PHE A 198 -36.92 16.45 18.51
C PHE A 198 -38.28 16.41 17.77
N SER A 199 -38.97 15.27 17.76
CA SER A 199 -40.30 15.11 17.16
C SER A 199 -41.30 16.09 17.76
N ASN A 200 -42.06 16.78 16.90
CA ASN A 200 -43.02 17.83 17.24
C ASN A 200 -42.44 19.09 17.93
N LYS A 201 -41.10 19.23 18.05
CA LYS A 201 -40.42 20.44 18.54
C LYS A 201 -40.08 21.38 17.38
N SER A 202 -40.03 22.69 17.64
CA SER A 202 -39.44 23.65 16.70
C SER A 202 -37.91 23.64 16.84
N CYS A 203 -37.20 23.21 15.80
CA CYS A 203 -35.76 23.00 15.80
C CYS A 203 -35.04 24.04 14.91
N PHE A 204 -33.97 24.64 15.44
CA PHE A 204 -33.16 25.66 14.77
C PHE A 204 -31.68 25.28 14.81
N GLU A 205 -31.04 25.09 13.66
CA GLU A 205 -29.61 24.80 13.58
C GLU A 205 -28.78 26.02 13.16
N ILE A 206 -27.66 26.22 13.88
CA ILE A 206 -26.64 27.22 13.63
C ILE A 206 -25.44 26.53 12.98
N GLY A 207 -24.98 27.01 11.82
CA GLY A 207 -23.83 26.45 11.10
C GLY A 207 -24.15 25.10 10.46
N SER A 208 -25.27 25.02 9.74
CA SER A 208 -25.80 23.77 9.18
C SER A 208 -24.93 23.12 8.09
N GLY A 209 -23.99 23.86 7.48
CA GLY A 209 -23.06 23.30 6.49
C GLY A 209 -23.79 22.60 5.34
N VAL A 210 -23.47 21.32 5.10
CA VAL A 210 -24.10 20.47 4.09
C VAL A 210 -25.57 20.08 4.34
N GLY A 211 -26.16 20.41 5.50
CA GLY A 211 -27.58 20.20 5.81
C GLY A 211 -27.97 18.82 6.39
N LEU A 212 -26.99 17.96 6.72
CA LEU A 212 -27.21 16.57 7.16
C LEU A 212 -28.05 16.44 8.45
N VAL A 213 -27.86 17.35 9.40
CA VAL A 213 -28.66 17.39 10.64
C VAL A 213 -30.12 17.76 10.35
N GLY A 214 -30.35 18.72 9.47
CA GLY A 214 -31.69 19.10 8.99
C GLY A 214 -32.45 17.96 8.32
N LEU A 215 -31.77 17.18 7.48
CA LEU A 215 -32.31 15.95 6.87
C LEU A 215 -32.80 14.96 7.94
N CYS A 216 -32.04 14.78 9.02
CA CYS A 216 -32.44 13.94 10.15
C CYS A 216 -33.59 14.54 10.99
N LEU A 217 -33.62 15.86 11.21
CA LEU A 217 -34.70 16.55 11.92
C LEU A 217 -36.05 16.43 11.19
N ALA A 218 -36.03 16.58 9.87
CA ALA A 218 -37.21 16.37 9.02
C ALA A 218 -37.66 14.90 9.06
N HIS A 219 -36.72 13.95 8.98
CA HIS A 219 -37.02 12.52 9.07
C HIS A 219 -37.71 12.13 10.39
N VAL A 220 -37.27 12.66 11.55
CA VAL A 220 -37.90 12.40 12.85
C VAL A 220 -39.14 13.26 13.13
N LYS A 221 -39.61 14.04 12.14
CA LYS A 221 -40.83 14.86 12.22
C LYS A 221 -40.77 15.91 13.34
N ALA A 222 -39.71 16.71 13.37
CA ALA A 222 -39.75 18.01 14.03
C ALA A 222 -40.91 18.86 13.48
N SER A 223 -41.55 19.71 14.29
CA SER A 223 -42.72 20.50 13.85
C SER A 223 -42.35 21.74 13.05
N LYS A 224 -41.08 22.14 13.08
CA LYS A 224 -40.46 23.15 12.22
C LYS A 224 -38.96 22.88 12.19
N VAL A 225 -38.33 22.97 11.01
CA VAL A 225 -36.88 22.87 10.85
C VAL A 225 -36.38 24.13 10.17
N ILE A 226 -35.48 24.85 10.84
CA ILE A 226 -34.78 26.02 10.30
C ILE A 226 -33.29 25.74 10.34
N LEU A 227 -32.63 25.86 9.19
CA LEU A 227 -31.20 25.67 8.99
C LEU A 227 -30.57 27.01 8.65
N SER A 228 -29.40 27.31 9.21
CA SER A 228 -28.75 28.60 9.00
C SER A 228 -27.24 28.49 8.86
N ASP A 229 -26.70 29.34 7.98
CA ASP A 229 -25.25 29.46 7.76
C ASP A 229 -24.86 30.90 7.42
N GLY A 230 -23.62 31.27 7.74
CA GLY A 230 -23.05 32.59 7.46
C GLY A 230 -22.51 32.72 6.02
N ASP A 231 -22.22 31.61 5.34
CA ASP A 231 -21.71 31.60 3.97
C ASP A 231 -22.80 31.28 2.93
N LEU A 232 -22.74 31.98 1.78
CA LEU A 232 -23.73 31.86 0.71
C LEU A 232 -23.49 30.64 -0.19
N SER A 233 -22.23 30.23 -0.39
CA SER A 233 -21.86 29.01 -1.13
C SER A 233 -22.38 27.77 -0.41
N THR A 234 -22.18 27.74 0.90
CA THR A 234 -22.64 26.73 1.83
C THR A 234 -24.17 26.69 1.87
N LEU A 235 -24.83 27.84 1.97
CA LEU A 235 -26.30 27.93 1.91
C LEU A 235 -26.88 27.39 0.59
N ALA A 236 -26.21 27.63 -0.54
CA ALA A 236 -26.62 27.09 -1.84
C ALA A 236 -26.42 25.55 -1.91
N ASN A 237 -25.28 25.04 -1.43
CA ASN A 237 -24.99 23.61 -1.37
C ASN A 237 -25.95 22.87 -0.42
N MET A 238 -26.33 23.51 0.69
CA MET A 238 -27.32 23.01 1.65
C MET A 238 -28.70 22.84 1.00
N LYS A 239 -29.18 23.83 0.24
CA LYS A 239 -30.44 23.73 -0.51
C LYS A 239 -30.42 22.59 -1.52
N PHE A 240 -29.37 22.54 -2.34
CA PHE A 240 -29.16 21.46 -3.31
C PHE A 240 -29.20 20.08 -2.64
N ASN A 241 -28.60 19.93 -1.45
CA ASN A 241 -28.65 18.69 -0.68
C ASN A 241 -30.04 18.35 -0.10
N LEU A 242 -30.88 19.33 0.21
CA LEU A 242 -32.27 19.07 0.62
C LEU A 242 -33.13 18.61 -0.57
N GLU A 243 -32.99 19.28 -1.72
CA GLU A 243 -33.65 18.93 -2.99
C GLU A 243 -33.24 17.52 -3.46
N LEU A 244 -31.95 17.20 -3.39
CA LEU A 244 -31.35 15.90 -3.75
C LEU A 244 -31.86 14.73 -2.88
N ASN A 245 -32.44 15.02 -1.71
CA ASN A 245 -33.11 14.04 -0.84
C ASN A 245 -34.64 14.25 -0.75
N HIS A 246 -35.21 15.02 -1.69
CA HIS A 246 -36.63 15.24 -1.88
C HIS A 246 -37.36 15.94 -0.70
N LEU A 247 -36.71 16.90 -0.03
CA LEU A 247 -37.35 17.78 0.93
C LEU A 247 -37.78 19.12 0.29
N ASN A 248 -38.97 19.59 0.66
CA ASN A 248 -39.52 20.87 0.21
C ASN A 248 -38.87 22.05 0.97
N ILE A 249 -38.44 23.08 0.23
CA ILE A 249 -37.84 24.30 0.78
C ILE A 249 -38.83 25.46 0.71
N GLU A 250 -38.88 26.28 1.76
CA GLU A 250 -39.86 27.38 1.90
C GLU A 250 -39.78 28.48 0.81
N THR A 251 -38.75 28.51 -0.04
CA THR A 251 -38.53 29.60 -1.01
C THR A 251 -39.38 29.53 -2.28
N ASP A 252 -40.08 28.43 -2.51
CA ASP A 252 -40.50 28.06 -3.88
C ASP A 252 -42.02 28.17 -4.10
N MET A 253 -42.78 28.68 -3.11
CA MET A 253 -44.25 28.73 -3.13
C MET A 253 -44.82 30.14 -2.84
N PRO A 254 -45.99 30.51 -3.41
CA PRO A 254 -46.69 31.73 -3.04
C PRO A 254 -47.12 31.75 -1.56
N GLN A 255 -47.15 32.95 -0.96
CA GLN A 255 -47.53 33.15 0.44
C GLN A 255 -48.92 32.56 0.75
N GLY A 256 -48.99 31.52 1.59
CA GLY A 256 -50.26 31.01 2.13
C GLY A 256 -50.28 29.54 2.58
N SER A 257 -49.35 28.69 2.15
CA SER A 257 -49.32 27.26 2.53
C SER A 257 -48.27 26.96 3.60
N GLU A 258 -48.67 26.94 4.88
CA GLU A 258 -47.85 26.35 5.95
C GLU A 258 -47.92 24.81 5.89
N ASP A 259 -47.06 24.19 5.09
CA ASP A 259 -46.80 22.75 5.15
C ASP A 259 -45.80 22.49 6.31
N PRO A 260 -46.20 21.78 7.39
CA PRO A 260 -45.34 21.52 8.54
C PRO A 260 -44.18 20.55 8.27
N SER A 261 -44.04 20.04 7.03
CA SER A 261 -42.89 19.25 6.60
C SER A 261 -41.78 20.04 5.90
N MET A 262 -41.97 21.34 5.64
CA MET A 262 -40.97 22.18 4.97
C MET A 262 -39.74 22.51 5.84
N VAL A 263 -38.60 22.63 5.17
CA VAL A 263 -37.33 23.10 5.77
C VAL A 263 -37.05 24.54 5.33
N LYS A 264 -36.75 25.42 6.29
CA LYS A 264 -36.37 26.82 6.03
C LYS A 264 -34.85 26.97 6.03
N CYS A 265 -34.26 27.36 4.91
CA CYS A 265 -32.85 27.77 4.84
C CYS A 265 -32.73 29.30 4.98
N MET A 266 -31.81 29.76 5.84
CA MET A 266 -31.64 31.18 6.18
C MET A 266 -30.16 31.59 6.18
N HIS A 267 -29.85 32.73 5.57
CA HIS A 267 -28.52 33.35 5.70
C HIS A 267 -28.40 34.06 7.06
N LEU A 268 -27.35 33.76 7.83
CA LEU A 268 -27.18 34.22 9.21
C LEU A 268 -25.70 34.48 9.56
N PRO A 269 -25.09 35.58 9.07
CA PRO A 269 -23.75 35.98 9.48
C PRO A 269 -23.76 36.43 10.96
N TRP A 270 -23.17 35.64 11.86
CA TRP A 270 -23.29 35.86 13.31
C TRP A 270 -22.74 37.23 13.76
N GLU A 271 -21.72 37.74 13.05
CA GLU A 271 -21.11 39.04 13.31
C GLU A 271 -22.14 40.17 13.27
N SER A 272 -22.83 40.29 12.15
CA SER A 272 -23.69 41.41 11.75
C SER A 272 -25.19 41.19 11.95
N THR A 273 -25.63 39.96 12.27
CA THR A 273 -27.03 39.65 12.58
C THR A 273 -27.54 40.48 13.77
N SER A 274 -28.65 41.20 13.56
CA SER A 274 -29.29 42.05 14.59
C SER A 274 -30.18 41.26 15.55
N GLU A 275 -30.42 41.79 16.75
CA GLU A 275 -31.24 41.11 17.76
C GLU A 275 -32.69 40.93 17.33
N SER A 276 -33.27 41.91 16.61
CA SER A 276 -34.65 41.82 16.11
C SER A 276 -34.85 40.65 15.13
N GLN A 277 -33.86 40.37 14.27
CA GLN A 277 -33.89 39.21 13.37
C GLN A 277 -33.85 37.86 14.12
N LEU A 278 -33.38 37.84 15.38
CA LEU A 278 -33.32 36.64 16.21
C LEU A 278 -34.53 36.51 17.16
N GLN A 279 -35.16 37.63 17.54
CA GLN A 279 -36.32 37.63 18.45
C GLN A 279 -37.57 36.98 17.84
N ASP A 280 -37.74 37.06 16.52
CA ASP A 280 -38.81 36.36 15.78
C ASP A 280 -38.60 34.83 15.73
N ILE A 281 -37.41 34.35 16.08
CA ILE A 281 -37.02 32.94 16.03
C ILE A 281 -37.16 32.34 17.42
N VAL A 282 -38.27 31.63 17.65
CA VAL A 282 -38.61 31.04 18.97
C VAL A 282 -38.51 29.50 18.91
N PRO A 283 -37.29 28.92 18.89
CA PRO A 283 -37.12 27.46 18.89
C PRO A 283 -37.50 26.87 20.25
N ASP A 284 -37.81 25.58 20.27
CA ASP A 284 -37.77 24.75 21.48
C ASP A 284 -36.42 24.03 21.61
N VAL A 285 -35.75 23.77 20.48
CA VAL A 285 -34.43 23.13 20.42
C VAL A 285 -33.52 23.93 19.49
N VAL A 286 -32.34 24.31 19.98
CA VAL A 286 -31.24 24.85 19.17
C VAL A 286 -30.22 23.73 18.94
N LEU A 287 -29.65 23.68 17.74
CA LEU A 287 -28.65 22.70 17.34
C LEU A 287 -27.43 23.42 16.76
N GLY A 288 -26.26 22.79 16.85
CA GLY A 288 -25.05 23.27 16.21
C GLY A 288 -23.99 22.18 16.11
N ALA A 289 -23.55 21.91 14.89
CA ALA A 289 -22.47 20.98 14.60
C ALA A 289 -21.17 21.76 14.40
N ASP A 290 -20.18 21.51 15.25
CA ASP A 290 -18.80 21.99 15.14
C ASP A 290 -18.56 23.51 15.21
N VAL A 291 -19.60 24.31 15.52
CA VAL A 291 -19.61 25.78 15.56
C VAL A 291 -18.55 26.47 16.43
N ILE A 292 -17.84 25.74 17.30
CA ILE A 292 -16.81 26.26 18.22
C ILE A 292 -15.41 26.21 17.55
N TYR A 293 -15.31 26.63 16.29
CA TYR A 293 -14.09 26.43 15.47
C TYR A 293 -13.09 27.61 15.55
N ASP A 294 -13.56 28.85 15.50
CA ASP A 294 -12.72 30.06 15.49
C ASP A 294 -12.98 30.95 16.72
N PRO A 295 -11.95 31.27 17.55
CA PRO A 295 -12.05 32.23 18.65
C PRO A 295 -12.70 33.58 18.30
N VAL A 296 -12.50 34.11 17.10
CA VAL A 296 -13.07 35.39 16.64
C VAL A 296 -14.59 35.30 16.51
N CYS A 297 -15.12 34.15 16.10
CA CYS A 297 -16.56 33.92 15.98
C CYS A 297 -17.27 33.69 17.32
N LEU A 298 -16.55 33.30 18.39
CA LEU A 298 -17.18 32.86 19.64
C LEU A 298 -18.03 33.92 20.37
N PRO A 299 -17.62 35.22 20.47
CA PRO A 299 -18.47 36.24 21.07
C PRO A 299 -19.80 36.41 20.31
N HIS A 300 -19.77 36.26 18.99
CA HIS A 300 -20.94 36.36 18.12
C HIS A 300 -21.84 35.13 18.25
N LEU A 301 -21.27 33.92 18.24
CA LEU A 301 -21.99 32.67 18.51
C LEU A 301 -22.69 32.70 19.88
N VAL A 302 -21.99 33.14 20.93
CA VAL A 302 -22.55 33.23 22.28
C VAL A 302 -23.66 34.30 22.36
N ARG A 303 -23.54 35.42 21.64
CA ARG A 303 -24.63 36.41 21.51
C ARG A 303 -25.89 35.78 20.89
N VAL A 304 -25.74 35.06 19.79
CA VAL A 304 -26.86 34.36 19.10
C VAL A 304 -27.51 33.32 20.02
N LEU A 305 -26.69 32.47 20.67
CA LEU A 305 -27.19 31.46 21.62
C LEU A 305 -27.90 32.08 22.83
N ALA A 306 -27.38 33.18 23.38
CA ALA A 306 -28.00 33.87 24.52
C ALA A 306 -29.40 34.42 24.17
N ILE A 307 -29.58 34.99 22.98
CA ILE A 307 -30.87 35.52 22.53
C ILE A 307 -31.87 34.36 22.30
N LEU A 308 -31.48 33.33 21.55
CA LEU A 308 -32.37 32.20 21.21
C LEU A 308 -32.79 31.36 22.44
N LEU A 309 -31.99 31.35 23.50
CA LEU A 309 -32.27 30.59 24.72
C LEU A 309 -33.00 31.41 25.81
N ASN A 310 -32.93 32.75 25.78
CA ASN A 310 -33.47 33.59 26.84
C ASN A 310 -34.92 34.06 26.59
N ARG A 311 -35.90 33.24 26.98
CA ARG A 311 -37.34 33.58 26.93
C ARG A 311 -37.79 34.56 28.03
N THR A 312 -37.17 35.75 28.13
CA THR A 312 -37.63 36.84 29.03
C THR A 312 -38.58 37.82 28.34
N LYS A 313 -39.89 37.54 28.45
CA LYS A 313 -41.05 38.44 28.24
C LYS A 313 -40.88 39.63 27.27
N SER A 314 -41.35 39.45 26.04
CA SER A 314 -41.85 40.53 25.17
C SER A 314 -43.23 41.04 25.66
N ASP A 315 -43.30 41.57 26.89
CA ASP A 315 -44.60 41.78 27.56
C ASP A 315 -44.62 43.01 28.51
N SER A 316 -44.03 44.14 28.09
CA SER A 316 -44.33 45.47 28.67
C SER A 316 -43.84 46.67 27.81
N CYS A 317 -44.80 47.49 27.37
CA CYS A 317 -44.76 48.94 27.13
C CYS A 317 -43.66 49.60 26.27
N LYS A 318 -44.12 50.38 25.26
CA LYS A 318 -43.36 51.51 24.67
C LYS A 318 -43.11 52.60 25.72
N PRO A 319 -42.00 53.36 25.62
CA PRO A 319 -41.87 54.70 26.19
C PRO A 319 -41.99 55.78 25.11
N GLU A 320 -42.91 56.74 25.28
CA GLU A 320 -42.80 58.08 24.70
C GLU A 320 -42.87 59.11 25.85
N ASN A 321 -41.95 60.09 25.82
CA ASN A 321 -41.86 61.29 26.66
C ASN A 321 -41.51 61.09 28.17
N GLY A 322 -40.55 61.88 28.68
CA GLY A 322 -40.40 62.15 30.12
C GLY A 322 -38.99 62.07 30.72
N ASP A 323 -38.15 63.09 30.47
CA ASP A 323 -37.13 63.67 31.36
C ASP A 323 -36.29 62.83 32.36
N ALA A 324 -34.99 62.71 32.01
CA ALA A 324 -33.82 63.07 32.84
C ALA A 324 -33.36 62.26 34.10
N CYS A 325 -32.08 62.53 34.47
CA CYS A 325 -31.42 62.31 35.76
C CYS A 325 -30.88 60.90 36.17
N ASP A 326 -29.66 60.61 35.68
CA ASP A 326 -28.41 60.47 36.48
C ASP A 326 -28.14 59.31 37.50
N GLU A 327 -26.85 59.18 37.82
CA GLU A 327 -26.07 58.31 38.72
C GLU A 327 -26.72 57.32 39.74
N SER A 328 -26.44 56.03 39.47
CA SER A 328 -25.64 55.13 40.36
C SER A 328 -26.30 54.26 41.47
N VAL A 329 -25.52 53.24 41.87
CA VAL A 329 -25.56 52.40 43.10
C VAL A 329 -26.90 51.78 43.57
N GLY A 330 -26.93 50.44 43.57
CA GLY A 330 -27.24 49.72 44.83
C GLY A 330 -28.56 48.96 45.00
N ARG A 331 -28.66 47.78 44.37
CA ARG A 331 -29.06 46.51 45.02
C ARG A 331 -30.24 46.55 46.04
N CYS A 332 -31.44 46.15 45.61
CA CYS A 332 -32.50 45.71 46.54
C CYS A 332 -33.13 44.36 46.17
N LYS A 333 -33.76 43.68 47.14
CA LYS A 333 -34.37 42.34 46.99
C LYS A 333 -35.90 42.43 46.97
N VAL A 334 -36.55 41.65 46.10
CA VAL A 334 -37.97 41.24 46.20
C VAL A 334 -38.00 39.77 45.76
N VAL A 335 -38.06 38.78 46.65
CA VAL A 335 -39.27 38.25 47.36
C VAL A 335 -40.30 37.66 46.38
N TYR A 336 -40.37 36.33 46.34
CA TYR A 336 -41.39 35.57 45.60
C TYR A 336 -42.75 35.59 46.32
N ASN A 337 -43.85 35.62 45.55
CA ASN A 337 -45.16 35.05 45.90
C ASN A 337 -46.08 35.05 44.67
N GLY A 338 -47.08 34.14 44.64
CA GLY A 338 -48.20 34.18 43.69
C GLY A 338 -48.23 33.07 42.64
N VAL A 339 -48.92 31.97 42.94
CA VAL A 339 -49.16 30.83 42.03
C VAL A 339 -50.20 31.19 40.96
N ALA A 340 -50.00 30.72 39.73
CA ALA A 340 -51.06 30.49 38.73
C ALA A 340 -50.69 29.29 37.83
N ASP A 341 -51.69 28.55 37.36
CA ASP A 341 -51.53 27.30 36.60
C ASP A 341 -51.43 27.52 35.08
N GLY A 342 -50.79 26.58 34.37
CA GLY A 342 -50.58 26.60 32.94
C GLY A 342 -49.37 25.77 32.52
N LYS A 343 -49.57 24.81 31.60
CA LYS A 343 -48.53 23.88 31.11
C LYS A 343 -47.21 24.62 30.82
N SER A 344 -46.20 24.40 31.66
CA SER A 344 -44.88 24.98 31.47
C SER A 344 -44.27 24.43 30.18
N LYS A 345 -44.25 25.23 29.11
CA LYS A 345 -43.35 24.97 27.98
C LYS A 345 -41.94 24.89 28.55
N GLU A 346 -41.25 23.78 28.26
CA GLU A 346 -39.86 23.61 28.65
C GLU A 346 -39.04 24.80 28.14
N ALA A 347 -38.05 25.22 28.93
CA ALA A 347 -37.09 26.22 28.48
C ALA A 347 -36.35 25.68 27.23
N PRO A 348 -36.04 26.52 26.24
CA PRO A 348 -35.34 26.07 25.03
C PRO A 348 -33.96 25.51 25.41
N VAL A 349 -33.52 24.46 24.69
CA VAL A 349 -32.26 23.76 24.97
C VAL A 349 -31.37 23.75 23.74
N ALA A 350 -30.09 24.05 23.92
CA ALA A 350 -29.07 23.91 22.87
C ALA A 350 -28.33 22.57 22.96
N TYR A 351 -28.33 21.81 21.86
CA TYR A 351 -27.52 20.62 21.64
C TYR A 351 -26.36 20.97 20.69
N ILE A 352 -25.19 21.25 21.27
CA ILE A 352 -23.97 21.54 20.51
C ILE A 352 -23.07 20.31 20.52
N ALA A 353 -22.75 19.79 19.33
CA ALA A 353 -21.75 18.75 19.12
C ALA A 353 -20.45 19.41 18.61
N TYR A 354 -19.29 19.01 19.14
CA TYR A 354 -18.01 19.65 18.82
C TYR A 354 -16.83 18.70 19.00
N VAL A 355 -15.86 18.75 18.09
CA VAL A 355 -14.55 18.07 18.23
C VAL A 355 -13.54 19.06 18.83
N ILE A 356 -13.06 18.79 20.05
CA ILE A 356 -12.06 19.65 20.72
C ILE A 356 -10.72 19.60 19.97
N ARG A 357 -10.49 20.62 19.13
CA ARG A 357 -9.23 20.82 18.37
C ARG A 357 -8.20 21.62 19.15
N ASN A 358 -8.62 22.72 19.77
CA ASN A 358 -7.84 23.47 20.75
C ASN A 358 -8.68 23.61 22.03
N ILE A 359 -8.07 23.26 23.16
CA ILE A 359 -8.69 23.40 24.48
C ILE A 359 -8.89 24.88 24.85
N GLU A 360 -8.00 25.77 24.41
CA GLU A 360 -8.10 27.21 24.69
C GLU A 360 -9.33 27.84 24.04
N THR A 361 -9.68 27.44 22.81
CA THR A 361 -10.91 27.86 22.12
C THR A 361 -12.16 27.38 22.88
N PHE A 362 -12.13 26.15 23.40
CA PHE A 362 -13.22 25.57 24.19
C PHE A 362 -13.38 26.24 25.57
N ASP A 363 -12.27 26.54 26.24
CA ASP A 363 -12.26 27.25 27.53
C ASP A 363 -12.63 28.74 27.36
N TYR A 364 -12.28 29.36 26.22
CA TYR A 364 -12.76 30.71 25.89
C TYR A 364 -14.28 30.71 25.68
N PHE A 365 -14.83 29.73 24.94
CA PHE A 365 -16.29 29.55 24.82
C PHE A 365 -16.98 29.31 26.17
N LEU A 366 -16.41 28.48 27.07
CA LEU A 366 -16.88 28.33 28.46
C LEU A 366 -16.94 29.68 29.19
N SER A 367 -15.90 30.52 29.04
CA SER A 367 -15.82 31.81 29.70
C SER A 367 -16.89 32.78 29.21
N LEU A 368 -17.13 32.85 27.89
CA LEU A 368 -18.13 33.70 27.26
C LEU A 368 -19.55 33.23 27.59
N ALA A 369 -19.83 31.94 27.46
CA ALA A 369 -21.14 31.37 27.80
C ALA A 369 -21.50 31.62 29.27
N LYS A 370 -20.52 31.52 30.19
CA LYS A 370 -20.69 31.87 31.60
C LYS A 370 -20.97 33.36 31.82
N GLN A 371 -20.33 34.26 31.07
CA GLN A 371 -20.62 35.71 31.11
C GLN A 371 -22.04 36.01 30.62
N ALA A 372 -22.51 35.28 29.60
CA ALA A 372 -23.88 35.33 29.08
C ALA A 372 -24.93 34.60 29.95
N ASN A 373 -24.57 34.15 31.17
CA ASN A 373 -25.42 33.37 32.09
C ASN A 373 -25.96 32.04 31.53
N LEU A 374 -25.35 31.49 30.49
CA LEU A 374 -25.73 30.18 29.94
C LEU A 374 -25.24 29.06 30.85
N ASN A 375 -26.18 28.29 31.41
CA ASN A 375 -25.89 27.04 32.12
C ASN A 375 -25.74 25.90 31.11
N ILE A 376 -24.69 25.09 31.23
CA ILE A 376 -24.27 24.16 30.17
C ILE A 376 -24.05 22.75 30.74
N MET A 377 -24.76 21.75 30.22
CA MET A 377 -24.69 20.35 30.70
C MET A 377 -23.84 19.45 29.78
N ASP A 378 -23.10 18.49 30.32
CA ASP A 378 -22.58 17.36 29.53
C ASP A 378 -23.62 16.26 29.49
N LEU A 379 -23.74 15.65 28.32
CA LEU A 379 -24.70 14.60 28.00
C LEU A 379 -24.01 13.34 27.45
N SER A 380 -22.68 13.36 27.27
CA SER A 380 -21.89 12.30 26.62
C SER A 380 -22.05 10.93 27.29
N ASP A 381 -22.24 10.89 28.61
CA ASP A 381 -22.50 9.66 29.35
C ASP A 381 -24.00 9.31 29.53
N SER A 382 -24.90 10.27 29.33
CA SER A 382 -26.35 10.09 29.59
C SER A 382 -27.22 9.93 28.33
N LEU A 383 -26.73 10.31 27.16
CA LEU A 383 -27.42 10.20 25.86
C LEU A 383 -26.44 9.69 24.80
N LYS A 384 -26.26 8.37 24.72
CA LYS A 384 -25.37 7.71 23.76
C LYS A 384 -26.15 7.27 22.51
N PRO A 385 -25.73 7.62 21.29
CA PRO A 385 -26.35 7.13 20.05
C PRO A 385 -26.24 5.61 19.87
N LEU A 386 -26.99 5.07 18.90
CA LEU A 386 -27.15 3.62 18.68
C LEU A 386 -26.02 2.95 17.85
N ASN A 387 -24.97 3.69 17.48
CA ASN A 387 -23.95 3.34 16.48
C ASN A 387 -24.55 2.96 15.11
N LEU A 388 -25.40 3.82 14.57
CA LEU A 388 -26.04 3.65 13.25
C LEU A 388 -25.04 3.80 12.09
N LEU A 389 -23.92 4.51 12.32
CA LEU A 389 -22.86 4.77 11.34
C LEU A 389 -21.66 3.81 11.48
N ARG A 390 -21.87 2.61 12.04
CA ARG A 390 -20.88 1.54 12.32
C ARG A 390 -19.90 1.13 11.19
N TYR A 391 -20.13 1.59 9.97
CA TYR A 391 -19.32 1.33 8.78
C TYR A 391 -18.37 2.50 8.45
N MET A 392 -18.62 3.70 8.98
CA MET A 392 -17.70 4.84 8.91
C MET A 392 -16.67 4.66 10.02
N GLN A 393 -15.64 3.84 9.76
CA GLN A 393 -14.58 3.61 10.74
C GLN A 393 -13.74 4.88 10.99
N SER A 394 -13.77 5.84 10.07
CA SER A 394 -13.28 7.22 10.27
C SER A 394 -13.98 8.00 11.41
N PHE A 395 -15.13 7.50 11.90
CA PHE A 395 -16.06 8.20 12.79
C PHE A 395 -16.45 7.39 14.07
N ASN A 396 -15.77 6.27 14.32
CA ASN A 396 -16.15 5.23 15.30
C ASN A 396 -16.33 5.73 16.76
N GLN A 397 -17.40 5.32 17.46
CA GLN A 397 -18.02 6.17 18.51
C GLN A 397 -17.94 5.73 19.99
N SER A 398 -17.69 4.46 20.35
CA SER A 398 -17.55 4.04 21.77
C SER A 398 -16.55 2.93 22.19
N HIS A 399 -15.75 2.22 21.38
CA HIS A 399 -15.82 1.86 19.96
C HIS A 399 -17.20 1.28 19.61
N GLN A 400 -17.38 0.04 20.12
CA GLN A 400 -18.61 -0.71 20.44
C GLN A 400 -19.73 -0.88 19.38
N GLN A 401 -20.12 -2.14 19.15
CA GLN A 401 -21.14 -2.65 18.20
C GLN A 401 -21.71 -3.99 18.79
N ASN A 402 -22.68 -4.75 18.25
CA ASN A 402 -23.52 -4.75 17.03
C ASN A 402 -24.88 -5.44 17.42
N HIS A 403 -25.81 -6.08 16.65
CA HIS A 403 -26.00 -6.60 15.28
C HIS A 403 -27.54 -6.69 15.00
N GLY A 404 -28.12 -7.30 13.95
CA GLY A 404 -27.66 -7.93 12.70
C GLY A 404 -28.51 -9.14 12.25
N SER A 405 -29.02 -9.13 11.00
CA SER A 405 -29.89 -10.15 10.33
C SER A 405 -31.35 -10.22 10.86
N ILE A 406 -32.42 -10.49 10.09
CA ILE A 406 -32.68 -11.09 8.75
C ILE A 406 -34.17 -10.77 8.34
N ARG A 407 -34.82 -10.94 7.15
CA ARG A 407 -34.56 -11.28 5.72
C ARG A 407 -35.83 -10.92 4.86
N CYS A 408 -35.83 -11.23 3.55
CA CYS A 408 -36.99 -11.51 2.64
C CYS A 408 -37.78 -10.33 1.97
N GLU A 409 -38.19 -10.35 0.68
CA GLU A 409 -37.84 -11.16 -0.54
C GLU A 409 -38.56 -10.58 -1.83
N ILE A 410 -38.37 -11.19 -3.03
CA ILE A 410 -39.24 -11.24 -4.27
C ILE A 410 -39.06 -10.21 -5.46
N ASP A 411 -38.55 -10.76 -6.58
CA ASP A 411 -38.86 -10.75 -8.05
C ASP A 411 -39.41 -9.55 -8.88
N MET A 412 -38.81 -9.36 -10.10
CA MET A 412 -39.35 -9.62 -11.48
C MET A 412 -38.57 -8.84 -12.60
N ASN A 413 -38.61 -9.14 -13.92
CA ASN A 413 -38.24 -10.33 -14.74
C ASN A 413 -38.05 -9.96 -16.26
N LEU A 414 -37.51 -10.88 -17.12
CA LEU A 414 -37.49 -10.98 -18.62
C LEU A 414 -36.46 -10.19 -19.52
N ASP A 415 -35.52 -10.93 -20.13
CA ASP A 415 -35.36 -11.32 -21.58
C ASP A 415 -35.63 -10.37 -22.78
N SER A 416 -35.03 -10.49 -24.00
CA SER A 416 -33.84 -11.21 -24.57
C SER A 416 -33.66 -10.92 -26.11
N ILE A 417 -32.82 -11.71 -26.84
CA ILE A 417 -32.94 -12.18 -28.27
C ILE A 417 -32.04 -11.65 -29.47
N LEU A 418 -31.26 -12.60 -30.05
CA LEU A 418 -30.80 -12.90 -31.45
C LEU A 418 -29.97 -11.97 -32.39
N SER A 419 -28.70 -12.35 -32.62
CA SER A 419 -28.14 -13.09 -33.80
C SER A 419 -28.71 -12.94 -35.24
N ILE A 420 -27.82 -12.87 -36.26
CA ILE A 420 -27.95 -13.50 -37.61
C ILE A 420 -26.57 -13.61 -38.33
N ARG A 421 -26.44 -14.52 -39.32
CA ARG A 421 -25.22 -14.81 -40.14
C ARG A 421 -25.35 -14.33 -41.60
N SER A 422 -24.24 -14.14 -42.33
CA SER A 422 -23.93 -14.92 -43.58
C SER A 422 -22.52 -14.64 -44.16
N GLU A 423 -22.12 -15.46 -45.12
CA GLU A 423 -20.79 -15.59 -45.77
C GLU A 423 -20.64 -14.75 -47.06
N MET A 424 -19.40 -14.57 -47.57
CA MET A 424 -19.08 -14.98 -48.96
C MET A 424 -17.56 -15.01 -49.30
N VAL A 425 -17.18 -16.07 -50.04
CA VAL A 425 -16.09 -16.24 -51.04
C VAL A 425 -14.72 -15.57 -50.82
N GLY A 426 -13.65 -16.38 -50.86
CA GLY A 426 -12.27 -15.91 -50.73
C GLY A 426 -11.53 -15.59 -52.05
N SER A 427 -10.65 -14.60 -51.99
CA SER A 427 -9.41 -14.52 -52.78
C SER A 427 -8.27 -15.25 -52.05
N GLU A 428 -7.07 -15.38 -52.64
CA GLU A 428 -5.92 -15.98 -51.95
C GLU A 428 -5.57 -15.18 -50.68
N ILE A 429 -5.77 -15.79 -49.50
CA ILE A 429 -5.72 -15.11 -48.20
C ILE A 429 -4.29 -15.07 -47.67
N VAL A 430 -3.78 -13.87 -47.42
CA VAL A 430 -2.56 -13.64 -46.64
C VAL A 430 -2.88 -13.83 -45.16
N GLU A 431 -2.21 -14.77 -44.49
CA GLU A 431 -2.37 -14.99 -43.06
C GLU A 431 -1.63 -13.92 -42.25
N VAL A 432 -2.36 -12.95 -41.71
CA VAL A 432 -1.78 -11.86 -40.92
C VAL A 432 -1.45 -12.32 -39.50
N ILE A 433 -0.27 -11.97 -39.02
CA ILE A 433 0.22 -12.18 -37.65
C ILE A 433 0.44 -10.80 -37.00
N HIS A 434 -0.26 -10.54 -35.90
CA HIS A 434 -0.21 -9.28 -35.17
C HIS A 434 0.65 -9.42 -33.90
N SER A 435 1.73 -8.66 -33.83
CA SER A 435 2.57 -8.52 -32.63
C SER A 435 2.21 -7.22 -31.91
N TRP A 436 1.51 -7.33 -30.78
CA TRP A 436 1.19 -6.20 -29.92
C TRP A 436 2.26 -6.01 -28.85
N SER A 437 2.79 -4.79 -28.69
CA SER A 437 3.90 -4.52 -27.76
C SER A 437 3.87 -3.12 -27.15
N ALA A 438 4.55 -2.97 -26.01
CA ALA A 438 4.94 -1.66 -25.49
C ALA A 438 6.26 -1.19 -26.18
N PRO A 439 6.56 0.13 -26.21
CA PRO A 439 7.83 0.62 -26.73
C PRO A 439 9.02 0.01 -25.99
N ARG A 440 10.14 -0.21 -26.70
CA ARG A 440 11.40 -0.80 -26.15
C ARG A 440 11.29 -2.26 -25.66
N SER A 441 10.14 -2.92 -25.79
CA SER A 441 9.92 -4.35 -25.47
C SER A 441 10.54 -5.35 -26.47
N LEU A 442 11.64 -4.99 -27.14
CA LEU A 442 12.30 -5.79 -28.20
C LEU A 442 11.41 -6.12 -29.42
N SER A 443 10.29 -5.42 -29.62
CA SER A 443 9.40 -5.69 -30.76
C SER A 443 10.09 -5.51 -32.12
N THR A 444 11.04 -4.58 -32.26
CA THR A 444 11.87 -4.48 -33.48
C THR A 444 12.83 -5.66 -33.65
N SER A 445 13.36 -6.25 -32.57
CA SER A 445 14.14 -7.50 -32.64
C SER A 445 13.28 -8.68 -33.12
N THR A 446 12.05 -8.76 -32.61
CA THR A 446 11.07 -9.78 -33.03
C THR A 446 10.63 -9.56 -34.48
N MET A 447 10.47 -8.30 -34.92
CA MET A 447 10.22 -7.95 -36.32
C MET A 447 11.38 -8.39 -37.24
N TYR A 448 12.62 -8.08 -36.86
CA TYR A 448 13.82 -8.50 -37.60
C TYR A 448 13.93 -10.03 -37.67
N SER A 449 13.63 -10.72 -36.57
CA SER A 449 13.59 -12.19 -36.46
C SER A 449 12.58 -12.81 -37.42
N PHE A 450 11.32 -12.35 -37.41
CA PHE A 450 10.32 -12.83 -38.38
C PHE A 450 10.71 -12.47 -39.82
N ALA A 451 11.34 -11.32 -40.08
CA ALA A 451 11.81 -10.93 -41.42
C ALA A 451 12.87 -11.87 -42.04
N GLN A 452 13.44 -12.81 -41.29
CA GLN A 452 14.38 -13.82 -41.82
C GLN A 452 13.68 -15.08 -42.35
N ARG A 453 12.35 -15.16 -42.29
CA ARG A 453 11.59 -16.28 -42.85
C ARG A 453 11.37 -16.07 -44.34
N ASP A 454 11.45 -17.15 -45.11
CA ASP A 454 11.18 -17.12 -46.56
C ASP A 454 9.68 -17.02 -46.90
N ASP A 455 8.78 -17.30 -45.96
CA ASP A 455 7.34 -17.41 -46.15
C ASP A 455 6.52 -16.17 -45.74
N ILE A 456 7.18 -15.09 -45.29
CA ILE A 456 6.54 -13.91 -44.68
C ILE A 456 6.94 -12.58 -45.34
N GLU A 457 6.05 -11.60 -45.27
CA GLU A 457 6.35 -10.17 -45.47
C GLU A 457 6.04 -9.36 -44.21
N VAL A 458 6.64 -8.17 -44.05
CA VAL A 458 6.69 -7.47 -42.75
C VAL A 458 6.24 -6.01 -42.88
N LEU A 459 5.39 -5.56 -41.96
CA LEU A 459 4.96 -4.18 -41.78
C LEU A 459 5.39 -3.64 -40.41
N ASP A 460 6.11 -2.52 -40.42
CA ASP A 460 6.53 -1.81 -39.20
C ASP A 460 5.53 -0.70 -38.85
N GLU A 461 4.89 -0.82 -37.67
CA GLU A 461 3.91 0.14 -37.08
C GLU A 461 2.96 0.82 -38.08
N PRO A 462 2.20 0.07 -38.91
CA PRO A 462 1.40 0.64 -39.99
C PRO A 462 0.33 1.64 -39.52
N LEU A 463 -0.14 1.52 -38.27
CA LEU A 463 -1.13 2.42 -37.67
C LEU A 463 -0.56 3.76 -37.16
N TYR A 464 0.76 3.97 -37.18
CA TYR A 464 1.41 5.13 -36.54
C TYR A 464 0.98 6.48 -37.18
N ALA A 465 0.68 6.49 -38.48
CA ALA A 465 0.14 7.66 -39.16
C ALA A 465 -1.26 8.06 -38.64
N ASN A 466 -2.15 7.09 -38.45
CA ASN A 466 -3.46 7.32 -37.84
C ASN A 466 -3.33 7.80 -36.40
N PHE A 467 -2.42 7.21 -35.61
CA PHE A 467 -2.13 7.64 -34.24
C PHE A 467 -1.69 9.11 -34.16
N LEU A 468 -0.71 9.55 -34.97
CA LEU A 468 -0.24 10.94 -34.97
C LEU A 468 -1.26 11.92 -35.56
N ARG A 469 -2.18 11.44 -36.42
CA ARG A 469 -3.33 12.22 -36.90
C ARG A 469 -4.36 12.45 -35.78
N VAL A 470 -4.79 11.38 -35.11
CA VAL A 470 -5.88 11.40 -34.11
C VAL A 470 -5.45 12.02 -32.78
N THR A 471 -4.26 11.71 -32.27
CA THR A 471 -3.77 12.24 -30.98
C THR A 471 -3.22 13.66 -31.07
N GLY A 472 -2.93 14.16 -32.28
CA GLY A 472 -2.28 15.46 -32.48
C GLY A 472 -0.82 15.55 -32.01
N LEU A 473 -0.29 14.52 -31.33
CA LEU A 473 1.05 14.54 -30.72
C LEU A 473 2.15 14.94 -31.70
N ASP A 474 3.00 15.88 -31.30
CA ASP A 474 4.12 16.30 -32.11
C ASP A 474 5.30 15.34 -32.02
N ARG A 475 6.01 15.18 -33.15
CA ARG A 475 7.21 14.35 -33.32
C ARG A 475 8.07 14.95 -34.44
N PRO A 476 9.42 14.89 -34.37
CA PRO A 476 10.29 15.47 -35.41
C PRO A 476 9.95 15.03 -36.84
N TYR A 477 9.52 13.77 -37.01
CA TYR A 477 9.13 13.15 -38.27
C TYR A 477 7.63 13.26 -38.62
N ARG A 478 6.80 13.92 -37.80
CA ARG A 478 5.32 13.92 -37.93
C ARG A 478 4.84 14.36 -39.32
N LYS A 479 5.38 15.46 -39.84
CA LYS A 479 4.96 16.02 -41.15
C LYS A 479 5.31 15.08 -42.30
N GLU A 480 6.51 14.50 -42.27
CA GLU A 480 6.98 13.55 -43.28
C GLU A 480 6.17 12.26 -43.24
N LEU A 481 5.95 11.69 -42.05
CA LEU A 481 5.19 10.46 -41.84
C LEU A 481 3.75 10.61 -42.36
N LEU A 482 3.05 11.70 -42.01
CA LEU A 482 1.69 12.00 -42.50
C LEU A 482 1.63 12.33 -44.01
N SER A 483 2.76 12.60 -44.67
CA SER A 483 2.84 12.79 -46.13
C SER A 483 3.19 11.52 -46.91
N LYS A 484 3.69 10.47 -46.24
CA LYS A 484 4.24 9.25 -46.88
C LYS A 484 3.46 7.96 -46.54
N MET A 485 2.65 7.97 -45.48
CA MET A 485 1.85 6.83 -45.04
C MET A 485 0.36 7.20 -45.07
N GLU A 486 -0.51 6.25 -45.41
CA GLU A 486 -1.97 6.45 -45.25
C GLU A 486 -2.28 6.66 -43.75
N SER A 487 -2.98 7.75 -43.48
CA SER A 487 -3.37 8.17 -42.13
C SER A 487 -4.77 7.69 -41.75
N ASP A 488 -5.59 7.27 -42.72
CA ASP A 488 -6.88 6.65 -42.47
C ASP A 488 -6.73 5.22 -41.93
N GLY A 489 -6.83 5.07 -40.61
CA GLY A 489 -6.68 3.79 -39.92
C GLY A 489 -7.58 2.67 -40.46
N ASN A 490 -8.77 2.97 -40.98
CA ASN A 490 -9.65 1.93 -41.54
C ASN A 490 -9.20 1.45 -42.92
N LYS A 491 -8.61 2.34 -43.74
CA LYS A 491 -7.90 1.92 -44.96
C LYS A 491 -6.59 1.20 -44.66
N VAL A 492 -5.85 1.61 -43.63
CA VAL A 492 -4.67 0.87 -43.17
C VAL A 492 -5.04 -0.56 -42.79
N VAL A 493 -6.16 -0.78 -42.09
CA VAL A 493 -6.64 -2.14 -41.78
C VAL A 493 -7.05 -2.90 -43.04
N ASN A 494 -7.94 -2.34 -43.85
CA ASN A 494 -8.53 -3.06 -44.98
C ASN A 494 -7.54 -3.27 -46.14
N ASP A 495 -6.84 -2.21 -46.55
CA ASP A 495 -6.12 -2.13 -47.82
C ASP A 495 -4.62 -2.45 -47.68
N ILE A 496 -4.06 -2.35 -46.46
CA ILE A 496 -2.62 -2.55 -46.19
C ILE A 496 -2.38 -3.77 -45.29
N ILE A 497 -3.08 -3.87 -44.15
CA ILE A 497 -2.94 -5.01 -43.23
C ILE A 497 -3.59 -6.27 -43.82
N PHE A 498 -4.83 -6.17 -44.33
CA PHE A 498 -5.55 -7.30 -44.97
C PHE A 498 -5.56 -7.24 -46.51
N GLY A 499 -4.85 -6.29 -47.12
CA GLY A 499 -4.71 -6.18 -48.58
C GLY A 499 -3.91 -7.33 -49.23
N PRO A 500 -3.85 -7.41 -50.57
CA PRO A 500 -3.10 -8.47 -51.26
C PRO A 500 -1.60 -8.45 -50.90
N GLY A 501 -0.96 -9.62 -50.88
CA GLY A 501 0.45 -9.79 -50.49
C GLY A 501 1.22 -10.72 -51.42
N ARG A 502 2.54 -10.84 -51.20
CA ARG A 502 3.47 -11.64 -52.02
C ARG A 502 3.99 -12.89 -51.31
N LYS A 503 3.51 -13.13 -50.09
CA LYS A 503 3.98 -14.14 -49.15
C LYS A 503 2.78 -14.77 -48.42
N LYS A 504 2.94 -15.98 -47.87
CA LYS A 504 1.86 -16.71 -47.19
C LYS A 504 1.40 -15.98 -45.94
N TYR A 505 2.36 -15.49 -45.16
CA TYR A 505 2.11 -14.76 -43.93
C TYR A 505 2.46 -13.27 -44.07
N ARG A 506 1.86 -12.43 -43.22
CA ARG A 506 2.24 -11.03 -43.04
C ARG A 506 2.37 -10.66 -41.57
N TYR A 507 3.59 -10.31 -41.13
CA TYR A 507 3.85 -9.87 -39.76
C TYR A 507 3.60 -8.37 -39.62
N CYS A 508 2.69 -7.97 -38.74
CA CYS A 508 2.43 -6.59 -38.36
C CYS A 508 3.02 -6.32 -36.97
N LYS A 509 4.08 -5.49 -36.90
CA LYS A 509 4.57 -4.93 -35.63
C LYS A 509 3.65 -3.78 -35.22
N HIS A 510 3.05 -3.86 -34.04
CA HIS A 510 2.25 -2.78 -33.45
C HIS A 510 2.79 -2.34 -32.09
N ILE A 511 2.74 -1.03 -31.84
CA ILE A 511 2.83 -0.49 -30.48
C ILE A 511 1.41 -0.25 -29.98
N ALA A 512 1.04 -0.81 -28.82
CA ALA A 512 -0.35 -0.92 -28.36
C ALA A 512 -1.14 0.40 -28.42
N LYS A 513 -0.58 1.50 -27.90
CA LYS A 513 -1.17 2.85 -27.92
C LYS A 513 -1.52 3.40 -29.32
N GLN A 514 -1.02 2.80 -30.40
CA GLN A 514 -1.39 3.18 -31.78
C GLN A 514 -2.79 2.70 -32.16
N ARG A 515 -3.36 1.74 -31.40
CA ARG A 515 -4.76 1.31 -31.52
C ARG A 515 -5.70 2.35 -30.88
N VAL A 516 -5.85 3.49 -31.55
CA VAL A 516 -6.82 4.53 -31.19
C VAL A 516 -8.27 4.09 -31.50
N GLN A 517 -9.24 4.72 -30.85
CA GLN A 517 -10.66 4.49 -31.09
C GLN A 517 -11.07 4.81 -32.55
N GLY A 518 -12.14 4.17 -33.04
CA GLY A 518 -12.67 4.38 -34.39
C GLY A 518 -12.06 3.48 -35.49
N LEU A 519 -11.16 2.55 -35.11
CA LEU A 519 -10.71 1.46 -35.98
C LEU A 519 -11.77 0.35 -36.08
N THR A 520 -11.84 -0.32 -37.23
CA THR A 520 -12.72 -1.46 -37.47
C THR A 520 -12.35 -2.68 -36.62
N ASN A 521 -13.36 -3.36 -36.08
CA ASN A 521 -13.21 -4.57 -35.27
C ASN A 521 -12.59 -5.74 -36.05
N ASP A 522 -12.51 -5.66 -37.39
CA ASP A 522 -11.76 -6.61 -38.22
C ASP A 522 -10.29 -6.74 -37.79
N LEU A 523 -9.67 -5.66 -37.28
CA LEU A 523 -8.30 -5.66 -36.75
C LEU A 523 -8.10 -6.58 -35.53
N MET A 524 -9.19 -7.01 -34.86
CA MET A 524 -9.14 -7.90 -33.69
C MET A 524 -9.84 -9.25 -33.95
N LYS A 525 -10.62 -9.35 -35.04
CA LYS A 525 -11.37 -10.55 -35.44
C LYS A 525 -10.66 -11.39 -36.52
N LYS A 526 -9.61 -10.87 -37.14
CA LYS A 526 -8.91 -11.50 -38.27
C LYS A 526 -7.41 -11.55 -38.03
N GLY A 527 -6.77 -12.62 -38.47
CA GLY A 527 -5.34 -12.88 -38.24
C GLY A 527 -5.08 -13.60 -36.91
N LYS A 528 -3.80 -13.85 -36.63
CA LYS A 528 -3.33 -14.49 -35.38
C LYS A 528 -2.64 -13.44 -34.50
N HIS A 529 -2.99 -13.36 -33.22
CA HIS A 529 -2.50 -12.31 -32.32
C HIS A 529 -1.58 -12.87 -31.23
N PHE A 530 -0.48 -12.17 -30.94
CA PHE A 530 0.34 -12.40 -29.74
C PHE A 530 0.75 -11.08 -29.07
N ILE A 531 1.09 -11.15 -27.79
CA ILE A 531 1.51 -10.01 -26.97
C ILE A 531 2.96 -10.20 -26.50
N LEU A 532 3.78 -9.18 -26.76
CA LEU A 532 5.18 -9.11 -26.32
C LEU A 532 5.31 -8.08 -25.20
N ILE A 533 5.43 -8.58 -23.96
CA ILE A 533 5.64 -7.76 -22.76
C ILE A 533 7.13 -7.61 -22.44
N ARG A 534 7.46 -6.62 -21.62
CA ARG A 534 8.76 -6.46 -20.97
C ARG A 534 8.56 -5.76 -19.64
N ASN A 535 9.36 -6.12 -18.64
CA ASN A 535 9.35 -5.45 -17.34
C ASN A 535 9.53 -3.92 -17.49
N PRO A 536 8.64 -3.08 -16.93
CA PRO A 536 8.79 -1.63 -16.98
C PRO A 536 10.14 -1.13 -16.42
N LEU A 537 10.75 -1.88 -15.49
CA LEU A 537 12.07 -1.63 -14.92
C LEU A 537 13.17 -1.53 -16.00
N ASP A 538 13.07 -2.30 -17.08
CA ASP A 538 14.02 -2.29 -18.21
C ASP A 538 13.61 -1.34 -19.35
N ILE A 539 12.31 -1.06 -19.48
CA ILE A 539 11.81 -0.09 -20.46
C ILE A 539 12.23 1.32 -20.03
N LEU A 540 11.80 1.75 -18.84
CA LEU A 540 11.81 3.15 -18.40
C LEU A 540 13.19 3.84 -18.46
N PRO A 541 14.31 3.24 -17.99
CA PRO A 541 15.64 3.88 -18.06
C PRO A 541 16.19 4.06 -19.48
N SER A 542 15.62 3.38 -20.48
CA SER A 542 15.97 3.56 -21.89
C SER A 542 14.91 4.32 -22.69
N PHE A 543 13.69 4.43 -22.18
CA PHE A 543 12.56 5.09 -22.82
C PHE A 543 12.69 6.62 -22.79
N GLY A 544 13.10 7.17 -21.64
CA GLY A 544 13.32 8.61 -21.42
C GLY A 544 14.43 9.26 -22.27
N LYS A 545 15.04 8.51 -23.19
CA LYS A 545 16.05 8.99 -24.14
C LYS A 545 15.46 9.40 -25.49
N VAL A 546 14.19 9.05 -25.77
CA VAL A 546 13.54 9.28 -27.07
C VAL A 546 12.23 10.06 -26.93
N VAL A 547 11.47 9.83 -25.85
CA VAL A 547 10.27 10.60 -25.48
C VAL A 547 10.24 10.79 -23.96
N ALA A 548 9.50 11.80 -23.48
CA ALA A 548 9.22 11.96 -22.07
C ALA A 548 8.42 10.74 -21.54
N PRO A 549 8.86 10.04 -20.49
CA PRO A 549 8.11 8.90 -19.94
C PRO A 549 6.79 9.36 -19.32
N SER A 550 5.69 8.76 -19.76
CA SER A 550 4.37 8.85 -19.13
C SER A 550 3.66 7.50 -19.24
N PHE A 551 2.60 7.31 -18.47
CA PHE A 551 1.81 6.08 -18.46
C PHE A 551 1.20 5.78 -19.85
N PHE A 552 0.60 6.79 -20.48
CA PHE A 552 0.08 6.73 -21.86
C PHE A 552 1.18 6.48 -22.90
N GLU A 553 2.35 7.10 -22.76
CA GLU A 553 3.46 6.85 -23.69
C GLU A 553 4.02 5.42 -23.56
N LEU A 554 3.88 4.78 -22.39
CA LEU A 554 4.35 3.41 -22.14
C LEU A 554 3.44 2.33 -22.75
N GLY A 555 2.13 2.57 -22.88
CA GLY A 555 1.22 1.72 -23.65
C GLY A 555 0.84 0.36 -23.02
N LEU A 556 1.00 0.20 -21.71
CA LEU A 556 0.69 -1.08 -21.02
C LEU A 556 -0.81 -1.26 -20.73
N ALA A 557 -1.55 -0.17 -20.54
CA ALA A 557 -3.00 -0.22 -20.35
C ALA A 557 -3.69 -0.76 -21.61
N GLU A 558 -3.26 -0.27 -22.77
CA GLU A 558 -3.76 -0.69 -24.07
C GLU A 558 -3.41 -2.15 -24.38
N LEU A 559 -2.30 -2.69 -23.85
CA LEU A 559 -2.01 -4.13 -23.94
C LEU A 559 -2.98 -4.98 -23.11
N VAL A 560 -3.39 -4.54 -21.92
CA VAL A 560 -4.41 -5.24 -21.11
C VAL A 560 -5.76 -5.19 -21.81
N CYS A 561 -6.18 -4.03 -22.31
CA CYS A 561 -7.41 -3.91 -23.12
C CYS A 561 -7.39 -4.80 -24.37
N ILE A 562 -6.25 -4.88 -25.07
CA ILE A 562 -6.05 -5.77 -26.23
C ILE A 562 -6.13 -7.26 -25.84
N TYR A 563 -5.55 -7.66 -24.71
CA TYR A 563 -5.64 -9.04 -24.22
C TYR A 563 -7.10 -9.42 -23.90
N ASN A 564 -7.81 -8.57 -23.16
CA ASN A 564 -9.16 -8.85 -22.68
C ASN A 564 -10.18 -8.87 -23.82
N GLU A 565 -10.13 -7.91 -24.76
CA GLU A 565 -11.03 -7.91 -25.93
C GLU A 565 -10.82 -9.16 -26.83
N LEU A 566 -9.58 -9.63 -26.97
CA LEU A 566 -9.31 -10.89 -27.67
C LEU A 566 -9.92 -12.09 -26.93
N ARG A 567 -9.93 -12.07 -25.59
CA ARG A 567 -10.54 -13.10 -24.73
C ARG A 567 -12.07 -13.07 -24.80
N GLU A 568 -12.70 -11.91 -24.85
CA GLU A 568 -14.14 -11.75 -25.12
C GLU A 568 -14.53 -12.30 -26.50
N LEU A 569 -13.67 -12.11 -27.51
CA LEU A 569 -13.82 -12.70 -28.84
C LEU A 569 -13.50 -14.21 -28.89
N GLY A 570 -13.28 -14.86 -27.74
CA GLY A 570 -13.01 -16.29 -27.62
C GLY A 570 -11.58 -16.72 -27.98
N GLN A 571 -10.69 -15.77 -28.27
CA GLN A 571 -9.29 -16.03 -28.58
C GLN A 571 -8.44 -16.04 -27.29
N SER A 572 -7.32 -16.76 -27.28
CA SER A 572 -6.35 -16.70 -26.18
C SER A 572 -4.97 -16.37 -26.76
N PRO A 573 -4.66 -15.07 -26.96
CA PRO A 573 -3.41 -14.67 -27.59
C PRO A 573 -2.21 -15.09 -26.73
N PRO A 574 -1.16 -15.70 -27.32
CA PRO A 574 0.04 -16.04 -26.57
C PRO A 574 0.72 -14.79 -26.01
N VAL A 575 1.13 -14.85 -24.75
CA VAL A 575 1.92 -13.79 -24.11
C VAL A 575 3.35 -14.28 -23.91
N ILE A 576 4.32 -13.50 -24.37
CA ILE A 576 5.75 -13.79 -24.24
C ILE A 576 6.49 -12.63 -23.56
N ASP A 577 7.43 -12.95 -22.67
CA ASP A 577 8.28 -11.99 -21.99
C ASP A 577 9.56 -11.73 -22.81
N ALA A 578 9.90 -10.47 -23.03
CA ALA A 578 11.15 -10.06 -23.66
C ALA A 578 12.39 -10.60 -22.91
N ALA A 579 12.28 -10.88 -21.61
CA ALA A 579 13.34 -11.54 -20.85
C ALA A 579 13.59 -12.99 -21.32
N ASP A 580 12.52 -13.78 -21.52
CA ASP A 580 12.61 -15.15 -22.04
C ASP A 580 13.24 -15.16 -23.45
N LEU A 581 12.86 -14.20 -24.31
CA LEU A 581 13.48 -13.98 -25.64
C LEU A 581 14.97 -13.62 -25.58
N GLN A 582 15.47 -12.97 -24.52
CA GLN A 582 16.91 -12.67 -24.37
C GLN A 582 17.70 -13.80 -23.71
N GLN A 583 17.04 -14.66 -22.91
CA GLN A 583 17.68 -15.77 -22.21
C GLN A 583 17.77 -17.02 -23.09
N ASN A 584 16.67 -17.38 -23.77
CA ASN A 584 16.60 -18.50 -24.71
C ASN A 584 15.74 -18.13 -25.92
N PRO A 585 16.34 -17.49 -26.96
CA PRO A 585 15.61 -17.05 -28.13
C PRO A 585 14.96 -18.21 -28.90
N GLU A 586 15.66 -19.34 -29.02
CA GLU A 586 15.14 -20.49 -29.78
C GLU A 586 13.94 -21.13 -29.10
N ALA A 587 14.01 -21.46 -27.81
CA ALA A 587 12.88 -22.07 -27.11
C ALA A 587 11.64 -21.16 -27.11
N THR A 588 11.86 -19.85 -26.92
CA THR A 588 10.77 -18.86 -26.88
C THR A 588 10.14 -18.62 -28.25
N LEU A 589 10.95 -18.51 -29.31
CA LEU A 589 10.44 -18.37 -30.69
C LEU A 589 9.80 -19.67 -31.20
N ARG A 590 10.32 -20.83 -30.82
CA ARG A 590 9.73 -22.14 -31.15
C ARG A 590 8.35 -22.28 -30.52
N GLY A 591 8.24 -22.06 -29.21
CA GLY A 591 6.94 -22.07 -28.51
C GLY A 591 5.95 -21.03 -29.05
N LEU A 592 6.42 -19.84 -29.43
CA LEU A 592 5.59 -18.84 -30.12
C LEU A 592 5.12 -19.32 -31.51
N CYS A 593 5.99 -19.97 -32.28
CA CYS A 593 5.63 -20.53 -33.58
C CYS A 593 4.61 -21.66 -33.45
N ASP A 594 4.80 -22.56 -32.48
CA ASP A 594 3.86 -23.64 -32.16
C ASP A 594 2.49 -23.06 -31.75
N ASP A 595 2.47 -22.04 -30.88
CA ASP A 595 1.25 -21.36 -30.41
C ASP A 595 0.56 -20.49 -31.49
N LEU A 596 1.27 -20.07 -32.54
CA LEU A 596 0.72 -19.43 -33.74
C LEU A 596 0.42 -20.44 -34.87
N GLU A 597 0.67 -21.73 -34.65
CA GLU A 597 0.53 -22.83 -35.62
C GLU A 597 1.32 -22.59 -36.93
N ILE A 598 2.54 -22.05 -36.83
CA ILE A 598 3.46 -21.82 -37.96
C ILE A 598 4.76 -22.62 -37.77
N PRO A 599 5.44 -23.05 -38.86
CA PRO A 599 6.71 -23.77 -38.72
C PRO A 599 7.81 -22.81 -38.24
N PHE A 600 8.52 -23.17 -37.16
CA PHE A 600 9.73 -22.45 -36.73
C PHE A 600 10.85 -22.58 -37.78
N GLN A 601 11.53 -21.48 -38.11
CA GLN A 601 12.69 -21.47 -39.01
C GLN A 601 13.96 -21.02 -38.25
N PRO A 602 15.09 -21.77 -38.28
CA PRO A 602 16.32 -21.39 -37.58
C PRO A 602 16.93 -20.04 -38.01
N THR A 603 16.59 -19.56 -39.22
CA THR A 603 16.98 -18.22 -39.71
C THR A 603 16.44 -17.10 -38.81
N MET A 604 15.35 -17.32 -38.08
CA MET A 604 14.75 -16.35 -37.15
C MET A 604 15.68 -15.95 -35.99
N LEU A 605 16.79 -16.66 -35.76
CA LEU A 605 17.69 -16.42 -34.64
C LEU A 605 18.74 -15.32 -34.89
N SER A 606 19.05 -15.01 -36.16
CA SER A 606 20.12 -14.07 -36.51
C SER A 606 19.86 -13.27 -37.79
N TRP A 607 20.43 -12.07 -37.86
CA TRP A 607 20.26 -11.15 -38.99
C TRP A 607 21.55 -10.37 -39.24
N GLU A 608 21.71 -9.80 -40.43
CA GLU A 608 22.78 -8.83 -40.68
C GLU A 608 22.55 -7.53 -39.90
N ALA A 609 23.63 -6.89 -39.44
CA ALA A 609 23.57 -5.56 -38.84
C ALA A 609 23.13 -4.47 -39.85
N GLY A 610 22.95 -3.23 -39.36
CA GLY A 610 22.56 -2.06 -40.15
C GLY A 610 21.04 -1.86 -40.32
N PRO A 611 20.64 -0.75 -40.97
CA PRO A 611 19.24 -0.45 -41.30
C PRO A 611 18.70 -1.42 -42.35
N LYS A 612 17.38 -1.60 -42.35
CA LYS A 612 16.67 -2.50 -43.29
C LYS A 612 15.65 -1.73 -44.11
N SER A 613 15.31 -2.24 -45.29
CA SER A 613 14.28 -1.67 -46.18
C SER A 613 12.85 -1.77 -45.63
N ILE A 614 12.66 -2.54 -44.55
CA ILE A 614 11.41 -2.65 -43.79
C ILE A 614 11.32 -1.68 -42.59
N ASP A 615 12.37 -0.90 -42.32
CA ASP A 615 12.40 0.03 -41.19
C ASP A 615 11.45 1.22 -41.43
N GLY A 616 10.57 1.51 -40.47
CA GLY A 616 9.72 2.68 -40.51
C GLY A 616 10.49 4.01 -40.44
N LEU A 617 9.86 5.10 -40.88
CA LEU A 617 10.47 6.44 -41.00
C LEU A 617 11.06 6.99 -39.67
N TRP A 618 10.63 6.47 -38.53
CA TRP A 618 11.10 6.82 -37.18
C TRP A 618 12.36 6.05 -36.75
N ALA A 619 12.85 5.08 -37.54
CA ALA A 619 14.03 4.27 -37.21
C ALA A 619 15.27 5.07 -36.76
N PRO A 620 15.63 6.23 -37.35
CA PRO A 620 16.76 7.05 -36.90
C PRO A 620 16.68 7.51 -35.43
N TRP A 621 15.49 7.55 -34.82
CA TRP A 621 15.27 7.94 -33.43
C TRP A 621 15.17 6.74 -32.46
N TRP A 622 14.83 5.56 -32.95
CA TRP A 622 14.50 4.40 -32.09
C TRP A 622 15.41 3.19 -32.27
N TYR A 623 16.00 3.00 -33.46
CA TYR A 623 16.59 1.72 -33.90
C TYR A 623 18.13 1.66 -33.84
N GLU A 624 18.79 2.71 -33.35
CA GLU A 624 20.25 2.81 -33.18
C GLU A 624 20.87 1.60 -32.43
N SER A 625 20.09 0.94 -31.55
CA SER A 625 20.50 -0.28 -30.84
C SER A 625 20.27 -1.59 -31.60
N ILE A 626 19.27 -1.68 -32.49
CA ILE A 626 19.03 -2.90 -33.30
C ILE A 626 19.94 -2.92 -34.53
N HIS A 627 20.24 -1.76 -35.13
CA HIS A 627 21.19 -1.60 -36.23
C HIS A 627 22.62 -2.03 -35.89
N LYS A 628 22.93 -2.27 -34.61
CA LYS A 628 24.23 -2.76 -34.11
C LYS A 628 24.19 -4.23 -33.63
N SER A 629 23.06 -4.92 -33.80
CA SER A 629 22.89 -6.32 -33.40
C SER A 629 22.78 -7.24 -34.60
N THR A 630 23.10 -8.52 -34.39
CA THR A 630 22.96 -9.59 -35.39
C THR A 630 22.07 -10.74 -34.90
N GLY A 631 21.29 -10.51 -33.85
CA GLY A 631 20.43 -11.50 -33.19
C GLY A 631 19.93 -10.98 -31.84
N PHE A 632 19.27 -11.84 -31.06
CA PHE A 632 18.82 -11.52 -29.71
C PHE A 632 19.99 -11.52 -28.72
N ASN A 633 20.60 -10.34 -28.53
CA ASN A 633 21.66 -10.15 -27.55
C ASN A 633 21.14 -10.44 -26.12
N GLN A 634 21.94 -11.14 -25.32
CA GLN A 634 21.70 -11.29 -23.87
C GLN A 634 21.63 -9.93 -23.16
N ALA A 635 20.97 -9.89 -21.99
CA ALA A 635 20.93 -8.69 -21.15
C ALA A 635 22.35 -8.26 -20.73
N LYS A 636 22.55 -6.95 -20.49
CA LYS A 636 23.86 -6.44 -20.05
C LYS A 636 24.27 -7.10 -18.73
N ARG A 637 25.48 -7.67 -18.67
CA ARG A 637 26.05 -8.29 -17.47
C ARG A 637 25.85 -7.42 -16.22
N TYR A 638 26.07 -6.10 -16.33
CA TYR A 638 25.80 -5.11 -15.29
C TYR A 638 24.66 -4.17 -15.73
N PRO A 639 23.51 -4.11 -15.01
CA PRO A 639 22.43 -3.18 -15.31
C PRO A 639 22.68 -1.80 -14.70
N GLN A 640 22.05 -0.74 -15.24
CA GLN A 640 22.23 0.63 -14.78
C GLN A 640 21.45 0.93 -13.48
N THR A 641 21.85 1.97 -12.74
CA THR A 641 21.06 2.54 -11.63
C THR A 641 19.69 2.99 -12.13
N PHE A 642 18.62 2.66 -11.41
CA PHE A 642 17.27 3.07 -11.79
C PHE A 642 17.01 4.53 -11.37
N PRO A 643 16.52 5.43 -12.26
CA PRO A 643 16.25 6.81 -11.90
C PRO A 643 15.06 6.92 -10.93
N PHE A 644 15.28 7.52 -9.75
CA PHE A 644 14.24 7.69 -8.73
C PHE A 644 13.00 8.44 -9.25
N SER A 645 13.19 9.40 -10.16
CA SER A 645 12.11 10.17 -10.82
C SER A 645 11.19 9.33 -11.74
N LEU A 646 11.48 8.04 -11.93
CA LEU A 646 10.65 7.10 -12.69
C LEU A 646 9.99 6.03 -11.78
N TYR A 647 10.15 6.13 -10.46
CA TYR A 647 9.68 5.10 -9.52
C TYR A 647 8.14 5.05 -9.45
N ASP A 648 7.47 6.20 -9.37
CA ASP A 648 6.00 6.27 -9.33
C ASP A 648 5.38 5.70 -10.63
N LEU A 649 6.01 5.95 -11.77
CA LEU A 649 5.60 5.42 -13.08
C LEU A 649 5.86 3.91 -13.17
N LEU A 650 6.97 3.42 -12.61
CA LEU A 650 7.24 1.98 -12.46
C LEU A 650 6.16 1.30 -11.60
N GLU A 651 5.82 1.88 -10.44
CA GLU A 651 4.83 1.37 -9.51
C GLU A 651 3.42 1.33 -10.13
N GLN A 652 3.01 2.38 -10.85
CA GLN A 652 1.74 2.40 -11.59
C GLN A 652 1.68 1.33 -12.70
N SER A 653 2.82 1.00 -13.31
CA SER A 653 2.91 0.13 -14.49
C SER A 653 3.06 -1.35 -14.14
N LEU A 654 3.57 -1.67 -12.95
CA LEU A 654 3.86 -3.04 -12.52
C LEU A 654 2.64 -3.96 -12.49
N PRO A 655 1.46 -3.57 -11.95
CA PRO A 655 0.27 -4.44 -11.93
C PRO A 655 -0.19 -4.86 -13.33
N LEU A 656 -0.16 -3.95 -14.32
CA LEU A 656 -0.55 -4.27 -15.70
C LEU A 656 0.45 -5.23 -16.38
N TYR A 657 1.74 -5.04 -16.11
CA TYR A 657 2.77 -5.98 -16.56
C TYR A 657 2.60 -7.35 -15.88
N ASN A 658 2.35 -7.41 -14.57
CA ASN A 658 2.13 -8.65 -13.81
C ASN A 658 0.88 -9.40 -14.30
N MET A 659 -0.22 -8.69 -14.54
CA MET A 659 -1.46 -9.22 -15.13
C MET A 659 -1.18 -9.96 -16.44
N LEU A 660 -0.44 -9.34 -17.36
CA LEU A 660 -0.06 -9.99 -18.62
C LEU A 660 0.95 -11.12 -18.40
N ARG A 661 1.93 -10.92 -17.50
CA ARG A 661 2.98 -11.90 -17.21
C ARG A 661 2.44 -13.21 -16.63
N ARG A 662 1.33 -13.17 -15.88
CA ARG A 662 0.67 -14.39 -15.35
C ARG A 662 0.14 -15.31 -16.46
N HIS A 663 -0.05 -14.79 -17.68
CA HIS A 663 -0.50 -15.52 -18.86
C HIS A 663 0.65 -16.03 -19.75
N VAL A 664 1.92 -15.72 -19.41
CA VAL A 664 3.10 -16.40 -20.00
C VAL A 664 3.12 -17.84 -19.48
N LYS A 665 3.24 -18.83 -20.38
CA LYS A 665 3.06 -20.27 -20.08
C LYS A 665 4.09 -20.85 -19.10
N LYS A 666 3.89 -20.64 -17.80
CA LYS A 666 4.67 -21.21 -16.68
C LYS A 666 3.71 -21.78 -15.61
N LYS A 667 4.06 -22.92 -14.99
CA LYS A 667 3.18 -23.65 -14.04
C LYS A 667 2.96 -22.87 -12.74
N GLN A 668 1.72 -22.71 -12.29
CA GLN A 668 1.34 -21.94 -11.10
C GLN A 668 1.00 -22.79 -9.86
N SER A 669 1.21 -22.19 -8.69
CA SER A 669 0.91 -22.64 -7.32
C SER A 669 1.26 -21.45 -6.38
N SER A 670 0.61 -21.15 -5.24
CA SER A 670 -0.56 -21.73 -4.55
C SER A 670 -0.96 -20.86 -3.33
N LEU A 671 -2.25 -20.84 -2.99
CA LEU A 671 -2.89 -20.85 -1.65
C LEU A 671 -2.20 -20.22 -0.38
N LEU A 672 -3.04 -19.44 0.34
CA LEU A 672 -3.23 -19.36 1.82
C LEU A 672 -2.49 -18.35 2.72
N SER A 673 -3.28 -17.35 3.17
CA SER A 673 -3.39 -16.76 4.53
C SER A 673 -2.40 -15.65 4.99
N PRO A 674 -2.89 -14.62 5.73
CA PRO A 674 -2.20 -13.33 5.89
C PRO A 674 -1.31 -13.17 7.15
N PRO A 675 -0.39 -12.17 7.17
CA PRO A 675 0.58 -11.95 8.24
C PRO A 675 0.17 -10.93 9.33
N LEU A 676 1.04 -10.80 10.34
CA LEU A 676 1.01 -9.79 11.41
C LEU A 676 1.43 -8.38 10.92
N PRO A 677 1.11 -7.29 11.65
CA PRO A 677 1.55 -5.94 11.30
C PRO A 677 3.07 -5.82 11.17
N LEU A 678 3.52 -5.05 10.17
CA LEU A 678 4.92 -4.84 9.85
C LEU A 678 5.66 -4.09 10.99
N PRO A 679 6.81 -4.59 11.48
CA PRO A 679 7.61 -3.92 12.50
C PRO A 679 8.55 -2.86 11.89
N ASP A 680 8.86 -1.81 12.66
CA ASP A 680 9.82 -0.77 12.27
C ASP A 680 11.22 -1.34 11.95
N LEU A 681 11.84 -0.84 10.87
CA LEU A 681 13.19 -1.23 10.48
C LEU A 681 14.25 -0.43 11.27
N PRO A 682 15.26 -1.07 11.89
CA PRO A 682 16.32 -0.38 12.65
C PRO A 682 17.15 0.63 11.84
N VAL A 683 17.14 0.53 10.51
CA VAL A 683 17.74 1.49 9.57
C VAL A 683 16.72 1.69 8.44
N PRO A 684 16.01 2.83 8.36
CA PRO A 684 14.92 3.03 7.40
C PRO A 684 15.33 2.86 5.93
N THR A 685 16.58 3.21 5.57
CA THR A 685 17.13 3.02 4.22
C THR A 685 17.12 1.56 3.75
N ASN A 686 17.01 0.59 4.67
CA ASN A 686 16.91 -0.83 4.34
C ASN A 686 15.50 -1.28 3.92
N GLU A 687 14.49 -0.39 3.91
CA GLU A 687 13.16 -0.67 3.35
C GLU A 687 13.26 -1.05 1.86
N LYS A 688 13.85 -0.15 1.05
CA LYS A 688 13.86 -0.24 -0.42
C LYS A 688 15.19 -0.75 -0.97
N ILE A 689 15.62 -1.93 -0.49
CA ILE A 689 16.83 -2.62 -0.97
C ILE A 689 16.53 -3.70 -2.01
N LEU A 690 17.56 -4.02 -2.78
CA LEU A 690 17.61 -5.10 -3.76
C LEU A 690 18.51 -6.24 -3.23
N VAL A 691 18.05 -7.48 -3.35
CA VAL A 691 18.68 -8.69 -2.80
C VAL A 691 18.93 -9.68 -3.94
N TRP A 692 20.10 -10.33 -3.98
CA TRP A 692 20.34 -11.44 -4.91
C TRP A 692 19.76 -12.73 -4.35
N VAL A 693 19.00 -13.48 -5.16
CA VAL A 693 18.51 -14.82 -4.82
C VAL A 693 18.58 -15.70 -6.07
N GLY A 694 19.29 -16.83 -5.99
CA GLY A 694 19.50 -17.73 -7.14
C GLY A 694 20.39 -17.09 -8.19
N ASP A 695 19.79 -16.69 -9.31
CA ASP A 695 20.41 -16.02 -10.46
C ASP A 695 19.88 -14.60 -10.71
N GLU A 696 18.91 -14.12 -9.92
CA GLU A 696 18.28 -12.80 -10.09
C GLU A 696 18.46 -11.84 -8.90
N ILE A 697 18.27 -10.53 -9.17
CA ILE A 697 18.22 -9.47 -8.17
C ILE A 697 16.77 -8.97 -8.05
N VAL A 698 16.19 -9.10 -6.86
CA VAL A 698 14.77 -8.81 -6.57
C VAL A 698 14.61 -7.79 -5.44
N PRO A 699 13.48 -7.06 -5.36
CA PRO A 699 13.14 -6.21 -4.21
C PRO A 699 13.09 -7.00 -2.89
N ARG A 700 13.34 -6.31 -1.76
CA ARG A 700 13.29 -6.87 -0.39
C ARG A 700 12.12 -7.84 -0.16
N ASP A 701 10.90 -7.42 -0.46
CA ASP A 701 9.68 -8.19 -0.17
C ASP A 701 9.44 -9.35 -1.16
N SER A 702 10.20 -9.38 -2.26
CA SER A 702 10.25 -10.48 -3.23
C SER A 702 11.37 -11.49 -2.97
N ALA A 703 12.29 -11.22 -2.03
CA ALA A 703 13.48 -12.02 -1.77
C ALA A 703 13.15 -13.31 -0.99
N LYS A 704 12.68 -14.35 -1.71
CA LYS A 704 12.23 -15.62 -1.14
C LYS A 704 12.87 -16.84 -1.81
N VAL A 705 13.21 -17.85 -1.00
CA VAL A 705 13.61 -19.19 -1.48
C VAL A 705 12.42 -20.15 -1.53
N SER A 706 12.56 -21.25 -2.27
CA SER A 706 11.53 -22.29 -2.34
C SER A 706 11.40 -23.02 -0.99
N VAL A 707 10.18 -23.42 -0.61
CA VAL A 707 9.94 -24.34 0.54
C VAL A 707 10.56 -25.73 0.33
N PHE A 708 10.95 -26.05 -0.91
CA PHE A 708 11.73 -27.24 -1.24
C PHE A 708 13.26 -27.03 -1.18
N ASP A 709 13.74 -25.86 -0.76
CA ASP A 709 15.17 -25.62 -0.55
C ASP A 709 15.68 -26.35 0.72
N SER A 710 16.89 -26.88 0.63
CA SER A 710 17.63 -27.50 1.72
C SER A 710 17.71 -26.64 3.00
N VAL A 711 17.81 -25.30 2.88
CA VAL A 711 17.82 -24.41 4.06
C VAL A 711 16.49 -24.42 4.80
N VAL A 712 15.37 -24.49 4.09
CA VAL A 712 14.02 -24.48 4.68
C VAL A 712 13.69 -25.84 5.30
N GLN A 713 14.10 -26.94 4.65
CA GLN A 713 13.83 -28.29 5.14
C GLN A 713 14.73 -28.74 6.31
N GLY A 714 15.93 -28.20 6.45
CA GLY A 714 16.89 -28.68 7.45
C GLY A 714 18.15 -27.84 7.64
N GLY A 715 18.13 -26.54 7.29
CA GLY A 715 19.26 -25.63 7.51
C GLY A 715 20.50 -25.91 6.65
N ASP A 716 20.41 -26.81 5.65
CA ASP A 716 21.53 -27.29 4.83
C ASP A 716 22.07 -26.21 3.86
N SER A 717 22.91 -25.36 4.43
CA SER A 717 23.45 -24.15 3.82
C SER A 717 24.65 -23.62 4.62
N VAL A 718 25.55 -22.94 3.93
CA VAL A 718 26.68 -22.20 4.50
C VAL A 718 26.49 -20.70 4.29
N TRP A 719 27.15 -19.88 5.08
CA TRP A 719 27.07 -18.43 4.96
C TRP A 719 28.38 -17.72 5.29
N GLU A 720 28.45 -16.44 4.97
CA GLU A 720 29.52 -15.54 5.39
C GLU A 720 28.97 -14.15 5.75
N GLY A 721 29.64 -13.50 6.70
CA GLY A 721 29.37 -12.12 7.10
C GLY A 721 30.49 -11.22 6.62
N LEU A 722 30.24 -10.45 5.57
CA LEU A 722 31.20 -9.53 4.95
C LEU A 722 30.92 -8.07 5.39
N ARG A 723 31.95 -7.22 5.38
CA ARG A 723 31.81 -5.79 5.69
C ARG A 723 32.43 -4.93 4.58
N VAL A 724 31.70 -3.91 4.17
CA VAL A 724 32.14 -2.91 3.19
C VAL A 724 32.66 -1.67 3.93
N TYR A 725 33.88 -1.24 3.58
CA TYR A 725 34.46 0.03 4.02
C TYR A 725 35.01 0.76 2.79
N ASN A 726 34.62 2.01 2.57
CA ASN A 726 35.19 2.93 1.56
C ASN A 726 35.50 2.29 0.17
N GLY A 727 34.51 1.63 -0.43
CA GLY A 727 34.60 1.00 -1.76
C GLY A 727 35.26 -0.38 -1.77
N LYS A 728 35.48 -0.99 -0.61
CA LYS A 728 36.25 -2.25 -0.46
C LYS A 728 35.56 -3.25 0.44
N ILE A 729 35.72 -4.55 0.17
CA ILE A 729 35.21 -5.62 1.05
C ILE A 729 36.36 -6.20 1.87
N PHE A 730 36.34 -6.01 3.19
CA PHE A 730 37.47 -6.40 4.03
C PHE A 730 37.68 -7.91 4.05
N LYS A 731 38.91 -8.36 3.73
CA LYS A 731 39.34 -9.77 3.73
C LYS A 731 38.46 -10.69 2.86
N LEU A 732 37.94 -10.20 1.73
CA LEU A 732 37.01 -10.94 0.86
C LEU A 732 37.49 -12.36 0.52
N GLU A 733 38.73 -12.52 0.07
CA GLU A 733 39.27 -13.85 -0.29
C GLU A 733 39.22 -14.84 0.88
N GLY A 734 39.63 -14.44 2.09
CA GLY A 734 39.63 -15.32 3.25
C GLY A 734 38.23 -15.70 3.74
N HIS A 735 37.23 -14.85 3.52
CA HIS A 735 35.83 -15.22 3.71
C HIS A 735 35.37 -16.23 2.65
N LEU A 736 35.72 -16.03 1.38
CA LEU A 736 35.38 -16.96 0.30
C LEU A 736 36.07 -18.31 0.49
N ASP A 737 37.34 -18.35 0.90
CA ASP A 737 38.09 -19.57 1.23
C ASP A 737 37.31 -20.42 2.26
N ARG A 738 36.93 -19.81 3.39
CA ARG A 738 36.17 -20.48 4.46
C ARG A 738 34.76 -20.90 4.03
N MET A 739 34.13 -20.15 3.12
CA MET A 739 32.84 -20.52 2.51
C MET A 739 32.98 -21.77 1.63
N PHE A 740 34.00 -21.84 0.78
CA PHE A 740 34.30 -23.01 -0.06
C PHE A 740 34.67 -24.23 0.80
N ASP A 741 35.50 -24.06 1.83
CA ASP A 741 35.85 -25.15 2.76
C ASP A 741 34.63 -25.64 3.56
N SER A 742 33.74 -24.73 4.00
CA SER A 742 32.48 -25.10 4.67
C SER A 742 31.55 -25.88 3.73
N ALA A 743 31.40 -25.43 2.49
CA ALA A 743 30.58 -26.11 1.47
C ALA A 743 31.16 -27.51 1.15
N LYS A 744 32.49 -27.61 1.03
CA LYS A 744 33.22 -28.86 0.80
C LYS A 744 33.13 -29.83 1.99
N ALA A 745 33.21 -29.33 3.22
CA ALA A 745 33.03 -30.14 4.44
C ALA A 745 31.60 -30.73 4.54
N LEU A 746 30.59 -30.02 4.02
CA LEU A 746 29.23 -30.52 3.87
C LEU A 746 29.00 -31.31 2.56
N ALA A 747 30.03 -31.52 1.73
CA ALA A 747 29.99 -32.19 0.43
C ALA A 747 29.01 -31.56 -0.59
N PHE A 748 29.05 -30.24 -0.76
CA PHE A 748 28.27 -29.54 -1.80
C PHE A 748 28.81 -29.86 -3.20
N GLU A 749 27.89 -30.10 -4.15
CA GLU A 749 28.18 -30.24 -5.58
C GLU A 749 27.64 -29.02 -6.35
N ASN A 750 28.20 -28.74 -7.52
CA ASN A 750 27.79 -27.60 -8.37
C ASN A 750 27.77 -26.26 -7.61
N VAL A 751 28.80 -26.03 -6.78
CA VAL A 751 29.05 -24.76 -6.11
C VAL A 751 29.46 -23.71 -7.16
N PRO A 752 28.85 -22.52 -7.20
CA PRO A 752 29.26 -21.44 -8.10
C PRO A 752 30.74 -21.09 -7.96
N THR A 753 31.38 -20.70 -9.05
CA THR A 753 32.79 -20.30 -9.04
C THR A 753 33.02 -19.05 -8.21
N ARG A 754 34.27 -18.84 -7.78
CA ARG A 754 34.65 -17.65 -6.99
C ARG A 754 34.28 -16.34 -7.68
N ASP A 755 34.42 -16.28 -9.01
CA ASP A 755 34.15 -15.08 -9.78
C ASP A 755 32.66 -14.84 -10.02
N GLU A 756 31.83 -15.89 -10.08
CA GLU A 756 30.36 -15.77 -10.10
C GLU A 756 29.83 -15.26 -8.74
N ILE A 757 30.40 -15.73 -7.64
CA ILE A 757 30.05 -15.24 -6.29
C ILE A 757 30.44 -13.75 -6.14
N LYS A 758 31.64 -13.36 -6.59
CA LYS A 758 32.08 -11.96 -6.61
C LYS A 758 31.19 -11.08 -7.50
N ASP A 759 30.89 -11.54 -8.71
CA ASP A 759 30.02 -10.86 -9.67
C ASP A 759 28.61 -10.59 -9.10
N ALA A 760 28.01 -11.57 -8.42
CA ALA A 760 26.75 -11.41 -7.70
C ALA A 760 26.85 -10.40 -6.54
N ILE A 761 27.92 -10.46 -5.75
CA ILE A 761 28.18 -9.53 -4.63
C ILE A 761 28.29 -8.09 -5.13
N PHE A 762 29.18 -7.83 -6.09
CA PHE A 762 29.43 -6.47 -6.59
C PHE A 762 28.20 -5.89 -7.30
N LYS A 763 27.46 -6.70 -8.09
CA LYS A 763 26.18 -6.27 -8.66
C LYS A 763 25.18 -5.84 -7.61
N THR A 764 25.08 -6.59 -6.51
CA THR A 764 24.16 -6.28 -5.40
C THR A 764 24.54 -4.97 -4.73
N LEU A 765 25.83 -4.75 -4.42
CA LEU A 765 26.30 -3.50 -3.82
C LEU A 765 26.09 -2.29 -4.74
N ILE A 766 26.51 -2.39 -6.00
CA ILE A 766 26.40 -1.31 -7.01
C ILE A 766 24.93 -0.93 -7.24
N ARG A 767 24.01 -1.90 -7.30
CA ARG A 767 22.57 -1.65 -7.52
C ARG A 767 21.88 -0.99 -6.31
N ASN A 768 22.42 -1.15 -5.11
CA ASN A 768 21.96 -0.48 -3.88
C ASN A 768 22.74 0.81 -3.54
N GLY A 769 23.84 1.13 -4.25
CA GLY A 769 24.74 2.23 -3.89
C GLY A 769 25.54 1.99 -2.60
N MET A 770 25.69 0.73 -2.16
CA MET A 770 26.30 0.33 -0.89
C MET A 770 27.82 0.27 -0.99
N PHE A 771 28.47 1.44 -1.02
CA PHE A 771 29.93 1.56 -1.11
C PHE A 771 30.64 1.67 0.25
N ASP A 772 29.91 1.84 1.36
CA ASP A 772 30.49 1.98 2.69
C ASP A 772 29.48 1.55 3.77
N ASN A 773 29.91 1.40 5.03
CA ASN A 773 29.02 1.20 6.20
C ASN A 773 27.93 0.12 6.00
N SER A 774 28.25 -0.92 5.24
CA SER A 774 27.30 -1.95 4.79
C SER A 774 27.78 -3.35 5.17
N HIS A 775 26.84 -4.21 5.57
CA HIS A 775 27.11 -5.61 5.90
C HIS A 775 26.42 -6.52 4.91
N ILE A 776 27.11 -7.57 4.46
CA ILE A 776 26.58 -8.57 3.53
C ILE A 776 26.45 -9.90 4.27
N ARG A 777 25.23 -10.39 4.42
CA ARG A 777 24.97 -11.81 4.70
C ARG A 777 24.97 -12.55 3.37
N LEU A 778 26.14 -13.04 2.98
CA LEU A 778 26.31 -13.97 1.88
C LEU A 778 25.82 -15.35 2.35
N SER A 779 25.06 -16.09 1.54
CA SER A 779 24.65 -17.46 1.88
C SER A 779 24.58 -18.33 0.63
N LEU A 780 24.91 -19.60 0.77
CA LEU A 780 24.79 -20.62 -0.27
C LEU A 780 24.06 -21.82 0.32
N THR A 781 22.86 -22.09 -0.19
CA THR A 781 22.13 -23.31 0.12
C THR A 781 22.54 -24.41 -0.85
N ARG A 782 22.32 -25.67 -0.49
CA ARG A 782 22.36 -26.81 -1.43
C ARG A 782 21.30 -26.70 -2.55
N GLY A 783 20.43 -25.67 -2.47
CA GLY A 783 19.40 -25.36 -3.43
C GLY A 783 18.10 -26.13 -3.21
N LYS A 784 17.22 -25.97 -4.20
CA LYS A 784 15.93 -26.65 -4.30
C LYS A 784 16.11 -28.16 -4.48
N LYS A 785 15.23 -28.94 -3.86
CA LYS A 785 15.09 -30.39 -4.07
C LYS A 785 13.94 -30.74 -5.01
N VAL A 786 14.03 -31.90 -5.66
CA VAL A 786 12.93 -32.50 -6.45
C VAL A 786 11.79 -33.05 -5.58
N THR A 787 12.06 -33.35 -4.30
CA THR A 787 11.08 -33.82 -3.32
C THR A 787 11.54 -33.49 -1.90
N SER A 788 10.67 -33.70 -0.89
CA SER A 788 11.06 -33.56 0.52
C SER A 788 11.83 -34.79 1.00
N GLY A 789 12.94 -34.59 1.71
CA GLY A 789 13.74 -35.67 2.27
C GLY A 789 15.14 -35.24 2.73
N MET A 790 15.75 -36.04 3.60
CA MET A 790 17.07 -35.72 4.19
C MET A 790 18.26 -35.96 3.25
N SER A 791 18.09 -36.74 2.18
CA SER A 791 19.20 -37.05 1.26
C SER A 791 19.56 -35.83 0.39
N PRO A 792 20.85 -35.42 0.31
CA PRO A 792 21.30 -34.36 -0.59
C PRO A 792 21.20 -34.78 -2.07
N ALA A 793 21.05 -36.07 -2.37
CA ALA A 793 20.84 -36.57 -3.74
C ALA A 793 19.53 -36.09 -4.39
N PHE A 794 18.64 -35.41 -3.64
CA PHE A 794 17.45 -34.77 -4.19
C PHE A 794 17.69 -33.34 -4.69
N ASN A 795 18.86 -32.74 -4.43
CA ASN A 795 19.21 -31.35 -4.77
C ASN A 795 19.68 -31.20 -6.24
N LEU A 796 18.86 -31.69 -7.18
CA LEU A 796 19.20 -31.79 -8.61
C LEU A 796 19.08 -30.46 -9.39
N TYR A 797 18.75 -29.35 -8.72
CA TYR A 797 18.61 -28.02 -9.33
C TYR A 797 19.86 -27.12 -9.16
N GLY A 798 20.93 -27.61 -8.53
CA GLY A 798 22.12 -26.82 -8.21
C GLY A 798 21.96 -25.94 -6.97
N CYS A 799 23.06 -25.39 -6.47
CA CYS A 799 23.07 -24.55 -5.27
C CYS A 799 22.34 -23.21 -5.48
N THR A 800 21.73 -22.65 -4.43
CA THR A 800 21.10 -21.30 -4.49
C THR A 800 21.95 -20.30 -3.72
N LEU A 801 22.52 -19.33 -4.45
CA LEU A 801 23.29 -18.21 -3.89
C LEU A 801 22.35 -17.10 -3.42
N ILE A 802 22.67 -16.47 -2.29
CA ILE A 802 21.91 -15.37 -1.70
C ILE A 802 22.90 -14.28 -1.29
N VAL A 803 22.67 -13.04 -1.73
CA VAL A 803 23.44 -11.86 -1.31
C VAL A 803 22.49 -10.85 -0.69
N LEU A 804 22.39 -10.86 0.65
CA LEU A 804 21.65 -9.87 1.42
C LEU A 804 22.60 -8.80 1.94
N ALA A 805 22.69 -7.69 1.22
CA ALA A 805 23.40 -6.49 1.66
C ALA A 805 22.43 -5.52 2.37
N GLU A 806 22.85 -5.00 3.53
CA GLU A 806 22.10 -4.00 4.30
C GLU A 806 23.04 -2.88 4.77
N TRP A 807 22.55 -1.63 4.78
CA TRP A 807 23.20 -0.53 5.52
C TRP A 807 23.22 -0.89 6.99
N LYS A 808 24.42 -1.00 7.59
CA LYS A 808 24.59 -1.60 8.91
C LYS A 808 25.81 -1.01 9.64
N PRO A 809 25.60 -0.11 10.61
CA PRO A 809 26.68 0.34 11.50
C PRO A 809 27.18 -0.83 12.39
N PRO A 810 28.29 -0.66 13.12
CA PRO A 810 28.76 -1.65 14.09
C PRO A 810 27.64 -2.00 15.08
N VAL A 811 27.50 -3.28 15.42
CA VAL A 811 26.39 -3.77 16.27
C VAL A 811 26.58 -3.43 17.74
N TYR A 812 27.81 -3.17 18.18
CA TYR A 812 28.16 -2.91 19.57
C TYR A 812 28.78 -1.51 19.75
N ASP A 813 28.56 -0.91 20.93
CA ASP A 813 29.21 0.35 21.31
C ASP A 813 30.68 0.09 21.68
N ASN A 814 31.53 0.09 20.65
CA ASN A 814 32.99 -0.06 20.78
C ASN A 814 33.67 1.09 21.54
N THR A 815 32.93 2.13 22.00
CA THR A 815 33.42 3.26 22.81
C THR A 815 33.11 3.14 24.29
N ARG A 816 32.10 2.33 24.68
CA ARG A 816 31.74 2.05 26.09
C ARG A 816 31.99 0.60 26.50
N GLY A 817 32.15 -0.29 25.52
CA GLY A 817 32.24 -1.72 25.74
C GLY A 817 30.91 -2.37 26.09
N ILE A 818 30.92 -3.70 26.13
CA ILE A 818 29.73 -4.55 26.29
C ILE A 818 29.75 -5.32 27.61
N VAL A 819 28.56 -5.73 28.04
CA VAL A 819 28.31 -6.60 29.19
C VAL A 819 27.97 -8.00 28.69
N LEU A 820 28.54 -9.04 29.31
CA LEU A 820 28.28 -10.44 28.98
C LEU A 820 27.73 -11.25 30.17
N VAL A 821 27.07 -12.37 29.86
CA VAL A 821 26.69 -13.43 30.80
C VAL A 821 27.15 -14.79 30.28
N THR A 822 27.46 -15.73 31.15
CA THR A 822 27.72 -17.12 30.77
C THR A 822 26.40 -17.87 30.52
N ALA A 823 26.27 -18.47 29.33
CA ALA A 823 25.14 -19.32 28.95
C ALA A 823 25.21 -20.72 29.60
N SER A 824 24.05 -21.28 29.91
CA SER A 824 23.89 -22.70 30.19
C SER A 824 24.00 -23.54 28.91
N THR A 825 23.57 -22.98 27.77
CA THR A 825 23.76 -23.60 26.45
C THR A 825 25.25 -23.80 26.15
N ARG A 826 25.65 -25.04 25.87
CA ARG A 826 27.02 -25.41 25.48
C ARG A 826 27.21 -25.29 23.97
N ARG A 827 28.42 -24.95 23.53
CA ARG A 827 28.75 -24.79 22.10
C ARG A 827 28.84 -26.14 21.40
N ASN A 828 28.45 -26.19 20.12
CA ASN A 828 28.51 -27.41 19.31
C ASN A 828 29.91 -28.06 19.34
N SER A 829 29.93 -29.39 19.38
CA SER A 829 31.17 -30.18 19.32
C SER A 829 31.45 -30.67 17.89
N PRO A 830 32.73 -30.83 17.49
CA PRO A 830 33.11 -31.61 16.32
C PRO A 830 32.49 -33.02 16.27
N ASN A 831 32.17 -33.60 17.43
CA ASN A 831 31.47 -34.89 17.56
C ASN A 831 29.96 -34.84 17.22
N SER A 832 29.45 -33.73 16.69
CA SER A 832 28.02 -33.58 16.36
C SER A 832 27.79 -32.66 15.17
N LEU A 833 28.36 -31.46 15.19
CA LEU A 833 28.34 -30.48 14.10
C LEU A 833 29.47 -29.48 14.35
N ASP A 834 30.60 -29.62 13.66
CA ASP A 834 31.79 -28.82 13.98
C ASP A 834 31.56 -27.31 13.72
N SER A 835 31.73 -26.51 14.78
CA SER A 835 31.67 -25.04 14.77
C SER A 835 32.62 -24.37 13.76
N LYS A 836 33.62 -25.09 13.23
CA LYS A 836 34.48 -24.63 12.13
C LYS A 836 33.73 -24.47 10.80
N ILE A 837 32.66 -25.23 10.58
CA ILE A 837 31.80 -25.12 9.40
C ILE A 837 30.87 -23.92 9.62
N HIS A 838 30.94 -22.90 8.77
CA HIS A 838 30.12 -21.69 8.92
C HIS A 838 28.69 -21.90 8.37
N HIS A 839 27.93 -22.74 9.06
CA HIS A 839 26.61 -23.24 8.68
C HIS A 839 25.46 -22.33 9.15
N ASN A 840 24.27 -22.46 8.54
CA ASN A 840 23.07 -21.71 8.98
C ASN A 840 22.32 -22.36 10.16
N ASN A 841 22.77 -23.51 10.66
CA ASN A 841 22.21 -24.23 11.83
C ASN A 841 22.51 -23.51 13.17
N LEU A 842 22.07 -22.25 13.28
CA LEU A 842 22.41 -21.31 14.36
C LEU A 842 21.52 -21.42 15.60
N LEU A 843 20.64 -22.43 15.71
CA LEU A 843 19.76 -22.59 16.87
C LEU A 843 20.53 -22.70 18.20
N ASN A 844 21.70 -23.35 18.18
CA ASN A 844 22.64 -23.41 19.31
C ASN A 844 23.04 -22.00 19.81
N ASN A 845 23.40 -21.13 18.87
CA ASN A 845 23.78 -19.74 19.13
C ASN A 845 22.57 -18.89 19.58
N ILE A 846 21.41 -19.08 18.94
CA ILE A 846 20.17 -18.35 19.25
C ILE A 846 19.68 -18.65 20.67
N LEU A 847 19.80 -19.89 21.14
CA LEU A 847 19.46 -20.27 22.52
C LEU A 847 20.33 -19.52 23.54
N ALA A 848 21.66 -19.48 23.35
CA ALA A 848 22.55 -18.69 24.19
C ALA A 848 22.23 -17.18 24.12
N LYS A 849 21.87 -16.64 22.95
CA LYS A 849 21.44 -15.24 22.82
C LYS A 849 20.13 -14.95 23.56
N ILE A 850 19.20 -15.91 23.62
CA ILE A 850 17.98 -15.79 24.44
C ILE A 850 18.34 -15.73 25.94
N GLU A 851 19.33 -16.49 26.40
CA GLU A 851 19.85 -16.39 27.78
C GLU A 851 20.44 -14.98 28.06
N GLY A 852 21.24 -14.43 27.14
CA GLY A 852 21.78 -13.07 27.22
C GLY A 852 20.68 -11.99 27.26
N ASN A 853 19.69 -12.08 26.36
CA ASN A 853 18.56 -11.16 26.31
C ASN A 853 17.73 -11.21 27.62
N ASN A 854 17.52 -12.40 28.18
CA ASN A 854 16.82 -12.57 29.47
C ASN A 854 17.61 -11.99 30.66
N ALA A 855 18.94 -12.08 30.63
CA ALA A 855 19.83 -11.44 31.59
C ALA A 855 19.97 -9.91 31.38
N LYS A 856 19.44 -9.37 30.26
CA LYS A 856 19.53 -7.97 29.84
C LYS A 856 20.99 -7.49 29.67
N VAL A 857 21.77 -8.32 28.99
CA VAL A 857 23.17 -8.03 28.62
C VAL A 857 23.36 -8.13 27.11
N ASP A 858 24.48 -7.63 26.59
CA ASP A 858 24.69 -7.43 25.16
C ASP A 858 24.91 -8.74 24.40
N ASP A 859 25.60 -9.74 24.97
CA ASP A 859 25.82 -11.07 24.36
C ASP A 859 26.10 -12.14 25.43
N ALA A 860 26.12 -13.42 25.05
CA ALA A 860 26.32 -14.53 25.98
C ALA A 860 27.56 -15.40 25.65
N ILE A 861 28.42 -15.63 26.64
CA ILE A 861 29.59 -16.52 26.58
C ILE A 861 29.12 -17.98 26.58
N MET A 862 29.57 -18.76 25.59
CA MET A 862 29.32 -20.20 25.49
C MET A 862 30.57 -20.99 25.89
N LEU A 863 30.35 -22.11 26.60
CA LEU A 863 31.40 -23.03 27.03
C LEU A 863 31.45 -24.28 26.14
N ASP A 864 32.63 -24.89 26.06
CA ASP A 864 32.82 -26.24 25.52
C ASP A 864 32.23 -27.32 26.44
N LYS A 865 32.26 -28.57 25.97
CA LYS A 865 31.70 -29.72 26.71
C LYS A 865 32.39 -30.02 28.06
N ASP A 866 33.60 -29.50 28.29
CA ASP A 866 34.40 -29.73 29.50
C ASP A 866 34.32 -28.53 30.48
N GLY A 867 33.67 -27.43 30.08
CA GLY A 867 33.48 -26.23 30.91
C GLY A 867 34.48 -25.10 30.67
N TYR A 868 35.29 -25.16 29.61
CA TYR A 868 36.19 -24.07 29.23
C TYR A 868 35.49 -23.10 28.26
N VAL A 869 35.96 -21.86 28.20
CA VAL A 869 35.43 -20.80 27.35
C VAL A 869 35.69 -21.12 25.87
N SER A 870 34.69 -20.93 25.00
CA SER A 870 34.79 -21.19 23.57
C SER A 870 34.68 -19.91 22.73
N GLU A 871 33.49 -19.31 22.70
CA GLU A 871 33.17 -18.04 22.03
C GLU A 871 31.89 -17.46 22.64
N THR A 872 31.45 -16.26 22.27
CA THR A 872 30.05 -15.86 22.50
C THR A 872 29.14 -16.53 21.48
N ASN A 873 27.83 -16.33 21.59
CA ASN A 873 26.89 -16.74 20.56
C ASN A 873 27.16 -16.13 19.16
N ALA A 874 28.00 -15.10 19.01
CA ALA A 874 28.26 -14.43 17.72
C ALA A 874 29.72 -14.00 17.46
N THR A 875 30.60 -14.01 18.46
CA THR A 875 31.96 -13.44 18.36
C THR A 875 32.99 -14.24 19.16
N ASN A 876 34.22 -14.37 18.64
CA ASN A 876 35.32 -15.02 19.38
C ASN A 876 35.78 -14.16 20.57
N ILE A 877 36.42 -14.77 21.57
CA ILE A 877 36.83 -14.13 22.84
C ILE A 877 38.35 -14.01 22.95
N PHE A 878 38.80 -12.91 23.54
CA PHE A 878 40.17 -12.69 24.00
C PHE A 878 40.18 -12.11 25.43
N ILE A 879 41.18 -12.47 26.23
CA ILE A 879 41.48 -11.86 27.53
C ILE A 879 42.92 -11.35 27.58
N VAL A 880 43.17 -10.35 28.43
CA VAL A 880 44.51 -9.91 28.82
C VAL A 880 44.75 -10.28 30.27
N LYS A 881 45.93 -10.86 30.56
CA LYS A 881 46.41 -11.00 31.93
C LYS A 881 47.91 -10.72 32.03
N LYS A 882 48.30 -9.77 32.87
CA LYS A 882 49.70 -9.32 33.07
C LYS A 882 50.42 -8.99 31.74
N GLY A 883 49.72 -8.31 30.83
CA GLY A 883 50.23 -7.92 29.50
C GLY A 883 50.31 -9.05 28.46
N ARG A 884 49.84 -10.27 28.79
CA ARG A 884 49.71 -11.38 27.84
C ARG A 884 48.29 -11.48 27.32
N VAL A 885 48.13 -11.67 26.02
CA VAL A 885 46.85 -11.88 25.34
C VAL A 885 46.60 -13.39 25.24
N SER A 886 45.42 -13.86 25.61
CA SER A 886 45.01 -15.25 25.42
C SER A 886 43.65 -15.36 24.71
N THR A 887 43.50 -16.36 23.85
CA THR A 887 42.23 -16.71 23.18
C THR A 887 42.00 -18.23 23.25
N PRO A 888 40.75 -18.72 23.34
CA PRO A 888 40.44 -20.15 23.26
C PRO A 888 40.99 -20.81 22.01
N HIS A 889 41.39 -22.08 22.07
CA HIS A 889 41.65 -22.89 20.87
C HIS A 889 40.41 -22.94 19.96
N ALA A 890 40.63 -23.02 18.65
CA ALA A 890 39.56 -23.23 17.65
C ALA A 890 38.88 -24.62 17.68
N ASP A 891 38.92 -25.32 18.82
CA ASP A 891 38.37 -26.68 18.99
C ASP A 891 36.84 -26.69 18.91
N TYR A 892 36.18 -25.73 19.57
CA TYR A 892 34.72 -25.63 19.74
C TYR A 892 34.09 -24.34 19.17
N CYS A 893 34.91 -23.38 18.73
CA CYS A 893 34.47 -22.09 18.17
C CYS A 893 34.68 -22.02 16.65
N LEU A 894 34.12 -20.99 16.01
CA LEU A 894 34.43 -20.69 14.62
C LEU A 894 35.84 -20.05 14.52
N PRO A 895 36.73 -20.46 13.62
CA PRO A 895 37.96 -19.74 13.35
C PRO A 895 37.62 -18.43 12.60
N GLY A 896 37.41 -17.36 13.36
CA GLY A 896 37.01 -16.05 12.83
C GLY A 896 38.11 -15.36 12.01
N ILE A 897 37.77 -14.84 10.83
CA ILE A 897 38.67 -13.99 10.02
C ILE A 897 39.12 -12.76 10.83
N THR A 898 38.22 -12.17 11.62
CA THR A 898 38.54 -11.08 12.56
C THR A 898 39.47 -11.53 13.69
N ARG A 899 39.27 -12.73 14.26
CA ARG A 899 40.15 -13.32 15.29
C ARG A 899 41.55 -13.52 14.74
N ALA A 900 41.70 -14.15 13.58
CA ALA A 900 43.00 -14.34 12.92
C ALA A 900 43.68 -12.98 12.63
N THR A 901 42.93 -12.01 12.11
CA THR A 901 43.45 -10.65 11.87
C THR A 901 43.91 -9.96 13.17
N ILE A 902 43.22 -10.16 14.29
CA ILE A 902 43.63 -9.63 15.60
C ILE A 902 44.85 -10.38 16.13
N MET A 903 44.95 -11.70 15.93
CA MET A 903 46.15 -12.48 16.28
C MET A 903 47.39 -11.96 15.53
N ASP A 904 47.27 -11.69 14.22
CA ASP A 904 48.32 -11.03 13.43
C ASP A 904 48.72 -9.66 14.02
N LEU A 905 47.73 -8.86 14.46
CA LEU A 905 47.96 -7.54 15.06
C LEU A 905 48.62 -7.63 16.43
N VAL A 906 48.22 -8.57 17.30
CA VAL A 906 48.86 -8.80 18.60
C VAL A 906 50.36 -9.07 18.42
N VAL A 907 50.74 -9.92 17.46
CA VAL A 907 52.15 -10.20 17.16
C VAL A 907 52.87 -8.97 16.55
N LYS A 908 52.21 -8.21 15.67
CA LYS A 908 52.78 -6.98 15.07
C LYS A 908 52.96 -5.83 16.06
N GLU A 909 52.18 -5.80 17.14
CA GLU A 909 52.26 -4.81 18.21
C GLU A 909 53.22 -5.24 19.35
N ASP A 910 54.09 -6.24 19.10
CA ASP A 910 55.06 -6.81 20.06
C ASP A 910 54.42 -7.36 21.35
N LEU A 911 53.19 -7.85 21.28
CA LEU A 911 52.46 -8.45 22.40
C LEU A 911 52.54 -9.98 22.39
N ILE A 912 52.58 -10.58 23.58
CA ILE A 912 52.60 -12.04 23.74
C ILE A 912 51.18 -12.60 23.49
N LEU A 913 51.05 -13.46 22.49
CA LEU A 913 49.83 -14.19 22.15
C LEU A 913 49.92 -15.65 22.61
N GLU A 914 48.90 -16.13 23.31
CA GLU A 914 48.74 -17.53 23.73
C GLU A 914 47.37 -18.08 23.32
N GLU A 915 47.33 -18.93 22.29
CA GLU A 915 46.14 -19.73 21.98
C GLU A 915 46.10 -20.95 22.91
N ARG A 916 45.10 -21.04 23.80
CA ARG A 916 45.04 -22.04 24.88
C ARG A 916 43.62 -22.23 25.40
N ARG A 917 43.37 -23.29 26.19
CA ARG A 917 42.13 -23.39 26.98
C ARG A 917 42.11 -22.29 28.06
N ILE A 918 40.92 -21.73 28.32
CA ILE A 918 40.67 -20.64 29.28
C ILE A 918 39.47 -21.02 30.15
N SER A 919 39.60 -20.90 31.47
CA SER A 919 38.52 -21.12 32.43
C SER A 919 37.72 -19.83 32.71
N LEU A 920 36.47 -19.95 33.17
CA LEU A 920 35.69 -18.79 33.60
C LEU A 920 36.34 -18.00 34.74
N SER A 921 37.05 -18.68 35.65
CA SER A 921 37.81 -18.03 36.73
C SER A 921 38.87 -17.06 36.20
N GLU A 922 39.48 -17.36 35.05
CA GLU A 922 40.43 -16.47 34.39
C GLU A 922 39.74 -15.31 33.67
N VAL A 923 38.57 -15.54 33.06
CA VAL A 923 37.74 -14.46 32.50
C VAL A 923 37.29 -13.49 33.59
N HIS A 924 36.74 -14.00 34.69
CA HIS A 924 36.30 -13.22 35.86
C HIS A 924 37.42 -12.50 36.59
N THR A 925 38.69 -12.79 36.27
CA THR A 925 39.87 -12.14 36.85
C THR A 925 40.80 -11.55 35.79
N ALA A 926 40.35 -11.37 34.54
CA ALA A 926 41.13 -10.74 33.48
C ALA A 926 41.40 -9.26 33.79
N ASP A 927 42.55 -8.76 33.32
CA ASP A 927 42.91 -7.34 33.42
C ASP A 927 42.18 -6.52 32.34
N GLU A 928 42.01 -7.11 31.15
CA GLU A 928 41.18 -6.60 30.06
C GLU A 928 40.50 -7.77 29.32
N MET A 929 39.43 -7.52 28.57
CA MET A 929 38.76 -8.52 27.73
C MET A 929 38.13 -7.85 26.51
N TRP A 930 38.05 -8.57 25.39
CA TRP A 930 37.25 -8.16 24.23
C TRP A 930 36.66 -9.35 23.48
N THR A 931 35.69 -9.06 22.61
CA THR A 931 35.20 -10.00 21.60
C THR A 931 35.52 -9.52 20.18
N SER A 932 35.51 -10.43 19.20
CA SER A 932 35.83 -10.11 17.81
C SER A 932 34.94 -10.82 16.78
N GLY A 933 34.49 -10.08 15.77
CA GLY A 933 33.76 -10.62 14.60
C GLY A 933 33.28 -9.52 13.65
N THR A 934 33.03 -9.84 12.37
CA THR A 934 32.85 -8.86 11.28
C THR A 934 31.76 -7.78 11.50
N MET A 935 30.74 -8.06 12.32
CA MET A 935 29.68 -7.09 12.65
C MET A 935 29.98 -6.20 13.87
N GLY A 936 30.80 -6.68 14.81
CA GLY A 936 31.17 -5.96 16.03
C GLY A 936 32.58 -5.35 15.97
N GLU A 937 33.40 -5.75 14.99
CA GLU A 937 34.82 -5.39 14.86
C GLU A 937 35.63 -5.94 16.05
N LEU A 938 36.11 -5.07 16.94
CA LEU A 938 36.79 -5.41 18.19
C LEU A 938 36.08 -4.67 19.33
N SER A 939 35.24 -5.41 20.08
CA SER A 939 34.33 -4.88 21.10
C SER A 939 34.87 -5.14 22.50
N PRO A 940 35.26 -4.10 23.28
CA PRO A 940 35.74 -4.26 24.65
C PRO A 940 34.66 -4.86 25.54
N VAL A 941 35.03 -5.68 26.52
CA VAL A 941 34.11 -6.27 27.51
C VAL A 941 34.45 -5.72 28.89
N VAL A 942 33.57 -4.88 29.43
CA VAL A 942 33.76 -4.21 30.72
C VAL A 942 33.22 -5.01 31.91
N LYS A 943 32.36 -6.00 31.66
CA LYS A 943 31.63 -6.73 32.70
C LYS A 943 31.18 -8.11 32.25
N VAL A 944 31.40 -9.14 33.08
CA VAL A 944 30.98 -10.54 32.86
C VAL A 944 30.34 -11.09 34.12
N ASP A 945 29.17 -11.75 34.01
CA ASP A 945 28.49 -12.42 35.13
C ASP A 945 28.32 -11.52 36.37
N GLY A 946 27.98 -10.25 36.15
CA GLY A 946 27.85 -9.23 37.19
C GLY A 946 29.15 -8.59 37.69
N ARG A 947 30.32 -9.18 37.39
CA ARG A 947 31.66 -8.75 37.83
C ARG A 947 32.28 -7.80 36.80
N ARG A 948 33.01 -6.77 37.25
CA ARG A 948 33.81 -5.91 36.36
C ARG A 948 35.01 -6.69 35.83
N ILE A 949 35.44 -6.39 34.61
CA ILE A 949 36.75 -6.77 34.07
C ILE A 949 37.70 -5.59 34.30
N GLY A 950 38.92 -5.84 34.79
CA GLY A 950 39.82 -4.75 35.20
C GLY A 950 39.17 -3.81 36.23
N ASP A 951 39.22 -2.51 35.96
CA ASP A 951 38.48 -1.46 36.67
C ASP A 951 37.04 -1.26 36.18
N GLY A 952 36.74 -1.74 34.96
CA GLY A 952 35.46 -1.58 34.26
C GLY A 952 35.52 -0.61 33.08
N GLU A 953 36.70 -0.13 32.69
CA GLU A 953 36.91 0.76 31.53
C GLU A 953 37.61 0.03 30.36
N ILE A 954 37.84 0.71 29.23
CA ILE A 954 38.57 0.14 28.09
C ILE A 954 40.08 0.20 28.37
N GLY A 955 40.70 -0.97 28.59
CA GLY A 955 42.12 -1.08 28.89
C GLY A 955 43.07 -0.75 27.72
N PRO A 956 44.36 -0.48 28.02
CA PRO A 956 45.33 0.03 27.06
C PRO A 956 45.70 -0.97 25.95
N VAL A 957 45.74 -2.28 26.21
CA VAL A 957 46.02 -3.29 25.16
C VAL A 957 44.86 -3.38 24.19
N THR A 958 43.63 -3.44 24.71
CA THR A 958 42.39 -3.44 23.94
C THR A 958 42.31 -2.20 23.06
N LYS A 959 42.57 -1.01 23.64
CA LYS A 959 42.53 0.26 22.91
C LYS A 959 43.60 0.34 21.79
N ARG A 960 44.83 -0.09 22.07
CA ARG A 960 45.91 -0.18 21.06
C ARG A 960 45.51 -1.05 19.87
N LEU A 961 44.89 -2.21 20.14
CA LEU A 961 44.44 -3.15 19.10
C LEU A 961 43.20 -2.65 18.33
N GLN A 962 42.29 -1.89 18.97
CA GLN A 962 41.19 -1.23 18.26
C GLN A 962 41.72 -0.23 17.22
N ASP A 963 42.68 0.62 17.61
CA ASP A 963 43.22 1.64 16.71
C ASP A 963 44.05 1.03 15.59
N ALA A 964 44.84 -0.02 15.88
CA ALA A 964 45.55 -0.81 14.87
C ALA A 964 44.60 -1.51 13.88
N TYR A 965 43.51 -2.12 14.37
CA TYR A 965 42.50 -2.75 13.52
C TYR A 965 41.77 -1.74 12.63
N LYS A 966 41.40 -0.57 13.17
CA LYS A 966 40.77 0.53 12.43
C LYS A 966 41.67 1.09 11.33
N ASN A 967 42.97 1.23 11.59
CA ASN A 967 43.92 1.66 10.56
C ASN A 967 44.03 0.61 9.44
N LEU A 968 43.99 -0.68 9.79
CA LEU A 968 44.04 -1.78 8.81
C LEU A 968 42.79 -1.87 7.92
N THR A 969 41.58 -1.67 8.47
CA THR A 969 40.34 -1.68 7.66
C THR A 969 40.28 -0.53 6.65
N GLN A 970 40.93 0.59 6.92
CA GLN A 970 41.07 1.72 5.99
C GLN A 970 42.09 1.48 4.86
N GLN A 971 43.01 0.52 5.02
CA GLN A 971 44.15 0.29 4.11
C GLN A 971 44.01 -0.94 3.20
N SER A 972 43.05 -1.84 3.46
CA SER A 972 42.81 -3.09 2.70
C SER A 972 42.82 -2.88 1.18
N ASP A 973 43.28 -3.86 0.40
CA ASP A 973 43.60 -3.63 -1.02
C ASP A 973 42.41 -3.69 -2.00
N ASP A 974 41.53 -4.70 -1.88
CA ASP A 974 40.48 -5.04 -2.87
C ASP A 974 39.44 -3.94 -3.12
N ILE A 975 39.51 -3.28 -4.29
CA ILE A 975 38.55 -2.28 -4.80
C ILE A 975 37.64 -2.94 -5.86
N PHE A 976 36.35 -2.56 -5.90
CA PHE A 976 35.37 -3.01 -6.90
C PHE A 976 34.70 -1.86 -7.68
#